data_AF-A0A4P5U0G8-F1
#
_entry.id   AF-A0A4P5U0G8-F1
#
_cell.length_a   1.000
_cell.length_b   1.000
_cell.length_c   1.000
_cell.angle_alpha   90.00
_cell.angle_beta   90.00
_cell.angle_gamma   90.00
#
_symmetry.space_group_name_H-M   'P 1'
#
loop_
_entity.id
_entity.type
_entity.pdbx_description
1 polymer ?
#
loop_
_entity_poly.entity_id
_entity_poly.type
_entity_poly.pdbx_seq_one_letter_code
_entity_poly.pdbx_strand_id
1 'polypeptide(L)'
;MILKFFFSVFILFSSQFVFSQIGNEFWFAAPDLQVRHGDDPIILRISTHGEDAKVIISQPSNNAFKKIEVTVPKNSSYSIDLTKFKHIIECDSINKPQNRGLLIQSSCKISCYYDIADALNGDLFSLKGTNSLGEKFTVPQQMSLSSWNYPLYTSNFIIVATEDSTTVKVYPTKDLAGHGSKREIIIVLNKGQTYSFENISNIPNQRAGGTIVLSNKPIAITIKDDSIQLPGFGCADTAGDQLIPDDLAGSEFAIMKGYFFSADRYFIFPIQDSTKVYVNGILKITINKGSFYEGILNENACFVNTSFPVQIFHISGFGCEIGGAILPGLSCTGSSVVNVNRATNQDFFVNIITKRENINDFYFNGLPNIIRASDFIEVNGSDGSWMVYRKNMPLSQLKAGQTASVSNKVGRFHLGIIHGDQSSTTRYGYFSDFSNTTIVFENIEESACDALSSFCFGASIQLNPKIDKSSSYFWEGPNKFYSKDLNLNIPSFSEKDEGYYTFTVVGGSCGVSKKRIYLTKPEANSLVADFDVNQAVQCFGNNLFEFQDKSISSNGSDINKRQWVIAGDKKNYAEVLKTTFKDTGLFIIGLLIEDVNKCRDTIEKYIRILPNPKIDLKINGKPAFCAGDSSVLSIFSSEVDKLNEIKWLKDNIAWDSVATEITVKKAGIYQVMISNKDGCATISDQFKFEVYDNPTISLLQPSTYFICDSVPITLNAVTNGLVYWYLNGQPIVGATSSQLKAHRGGVYEVKAVSSNGCMTLSDTKINLNNVNIPKPDFSFINSCIKFPVAFLNETKGGDSYQYIWDFGDGTGVSYNKSPVHSFQKSGLFNVTLSIEIEECPEQIPIKSRKIQIEQPIAGIRYPVMNVSRNLPQSLFARKFGVTYDWKPSADLKGWNSYNPMYNSNMNQEFLIDIYTANKCKTTDTLQVNVFEKTDIMVPEAFTPNNDGENDQLKFYNIGITKLKYFRIFNRWGQLLFETTNENSFWDGTFNGILQPIDSYVWMVEGVGSDGETVFKRGQSILLR
;
A
#
# COMPACT_ATOMS: atom_id res chain seq x y z
N MET A 1 -24.95 27.78 -45.76
CA MET A 1 -24.53 28.93 -44.92
C MET A 1 -25.15 28.76 -43.55
N ILE A 2 -24.37 28.99 -42.50
CA ILE A 2 -24.63 28.84 -41.04
C ILE A 2 -24.06 27.56 -40.41
N LEU A 3 -22.86 27.77 -39.84
CA LEU A 3 -22.13 27.02 -38.82
C LEU A 3 -23.02 26.63 -37.62
N LYS A 4 -22.80 25.43 -37.06
CA LYS A 4 -22.99 25.19 -35.63
C LYS A 4 -21.79 24.45 -35.05
N PHE A 5 -21.18 25.11 -34.07
CA PHE A 5 -20.01 24.73 -33.29
C PHE A 5 -20.20 23.41 -32.54
N PHE A 6 -19.21 22.52 -32.63
CA PHE A 6 -18.99 21.44 -31.66
C PHE A 6 -18.27 22.04 -30.44
N PHE A 7 -18.95 22.09 -29.30
CA PHE A 7 -18.32 22.33 -28.01
C PHE A 7 -17.87 20.96 -27.46
N SER A 8 -16.58 20.64 -27.60
CA SER A 8 -15.98 19.53 -26.87
C SER A 8 -15.83 19.95 -25.41
N VAL A 9 -16.66 19.38 -24.54
CA VAL A 9 -16.50 19.48 -23.09
C VAL A 9 -15.31 18.61 -22.70
N PHE A 10 -14.15 19.24 -22.52
CA PHE A 10 -13.01 18.65 -21.81
C PHE A 10 -13.44 18.45 -20.36
N ILE A 11 -13.78 17.21 -19.99
CA ILE A 11 -13.86 16.80 -18.59
C ILE A 11 -12.42 16.77 -18.09
N LEU A 12 -12.01 17.86 -17.43
CA LEU A 12 -10.83 17.89 -16.57
C LEU A 12 -11.07 16.89 -15.44
N PHE A 13 -10.53 15.68 -15.59
CA PHE A 13 -10.29 14.81 -14.45
C PHE A 13 -9.30 15.54 -13.54
N SER A 14 -9.78 16.10 -12.44
CA SER A 14 -8.93 16.52 -11.34
C SER A 14 -8.28 15.25 -10.76
N SER A 15 -7.05 14.96 -11.19
CA SER A 15 -6.22 13.94 -10.57
C SER A 15 -6.01 14.33 -9.12
N GLN A 16 -6.66 13.61 -8.19
CA GLN A 16 -6.37 13.76 -6.78
C GLN A 16 -4.93 13.26 -6.54
N PHE A 17 -4.03 14.19 -6.23
CA PHE A 17 -2.65 13.89 -5.89
C PHE A 17 -2.61 13.22 -4.51
N VAL A 18 -2.01 12.02 -4.43
CA VAL A 18 -1.72 11.35 -3.16
C VAL A 18 -0.26 11.59 -2.82
N PHE A 19 -0.01 12.32 -1.74
CA PHE A 19 1.32 12.81 -1.41
C PHE A 19 2.08 11.88 -0.43
N SER A 20 3.40 11.81 -0.54
CA SER A 20 4.28 10.85 0.16
C SER A 20 4.66 11.21 1.58
N GLN A 21 4.67 10.24 2.50
CA GLN A 21 5.45 10.31 3.76
C GLN A 21 5.38 11.68 4.44
N ILE A 22 4.19 12.28 4.35
CA ILE A 22 3.94 13.62 4.78
C ILE A 22 2.95 13.59 5.90
N GLY A 23 3.26 14.39 6.90
CA GLY A 23 2.41 14.56 8.05
C GLY A 23 2.51 15.98 8.55
N ASN A 24 1.58 16.30 9.43
CA ASN A 24 1.60 17.55 10.18
C ASN A 24 2.18 17.34 11.58
N GLU A 25 2.50 16.10 11.95
CA GLU A 25 3.01 15.74 13.26
C GLU A 25 4.06 14.64 13.14
N PHE A 26 5.24 14.86 13.73
CA PHE A 26 6.32 13.89 13.83
C PHE A 26 6.81 13.82 15.27
N TRP A 27 6.82 12.62 15.82
CA TRP A 27 7.49 12.31 17.09
C TRP A 27 8.81 11.65 16.80
N PHE A 28 9.89 12.18 17.37
CA PHE A 28 11.22 11.67 17.09
C PHE A 28 12.08 11.63 18.36
N ALA A 29 12.88 10.58 18.47
CA ALA A 29 13.89 10.44 19.50
C ALA A 29 15.25 10.48 18.79
N ALA A 30 15.96 11.61 18.92
CA ALA A 30 17.24 11.77 18.26
C ALA A 30 18.28 10.80 18.85
N PRO A 31 18.96 10.00 18.02
CA PRO A 31 20.04 9.15 18.48
C PRO A 31 21.23 9.98 18.92
N ASP A 32 21.90 9.54 19.98
CA ASP A 32 23.25 9.99 20.34
C ASP A 32 24.25 9.13 19.56
N LEU A 33 25.28 9.75 19.00
CA LEU A 33 26.41 9.09 18.34
C LEU A 33 27.71 9.37 19.11
N GLN A 34 28.73 8.57 18.87
CA GLN A 34 30.02 8.83 19.47
C GLN A 34 30.69 10.04 18.80
N VAL A 35 30.86 11.13 19.54
CA VAL A 35 31.56 12.36 19.10
C VAL A 35 32.89 12.09 18.39
N ARG A 36 33.66 11.08 18.82
CA ARG A 36 34.94 10.72 18.18
C ARG A 36 34.81 10.05 16.81
N HIS A 37 33.68 9.42 16.56
CA HIS A 37 33.37 8.81 15.27
C HIS A 37 32.84 9.84 14.28
N GLY A 38 32.14 10.86 14.78
CA GLY A 38 31.53 11.93 14.00
C GLY A 38 30.03 11.97 14.27
N ASP A 39 29.55 13.08 14.84
CA ASP A 39 28.15 13.28 15.18
C ASP A 39 27.62 14.68 14.81
N ASP A 40 28.47 15.53 14.22
CA ASP A 40 28.18 16.94 13.95
C ASP A 40 28.51 17.31 12.48
N PRO A 41 27.72 18.18 11.83
CA PRO A 41 26.52 18.84 12.34
C PRO A 41 25.27 17.96 12.24
N ILE A 42 24.25 18.31 13.03
CA ILE A 42 22.94 17.67 13.00
C ILE A 42 21.95 18.63 12.35
N ILE A 43 21.25 18.16 11.31
CA ILE A 43 20.34 19.00 10.53
C ILE A 43 18.96 18.33 10.41
N LEU A 44 17.91 19.06 10.78
CA LEU A 44 16.55 18.67 10.41
C LEU A 44 16.21 19.25 9.05
N ARG A 45 15.85 18.40 8.09
CA ARG A 45 15.52 18.80 6.73
C ARG A 45 14.04 18.62 6.46
N ILE A 46 13.39 19.73 6.11
CA ILE A 46 11.95 19.82 5.90
C ILE A 46 11.70 20.14 4.43
N SER A 47 10.69 19.53 3.81
CA SER A 47 10.23 19.88 2.46
C SER A 47 8.70 19.99 2.39
N THR A 48 8.19 21.01 1.72
CA THR A 48 6.74 21.29 1.58
C THR A 48 6.19 20.83 0.24
N HIS A 49 4.86 20.71 0.15
CA HIS A 49 4.15 20.26 -1.05
C HIS A 49 2.99 21.21 -1.35
N GLY A 50 3.05 21.94 -2.46
CA GLY A 50 1.96 22.79 -2.95
C GLY A 50 1.76 24.12 -2.20
N GLU A 51 1.88 24.13 -0.87
CA GLU A 51 1.57 25.27 0.00
C GLU A 51 2.70 25.62 0.99
N ASP A 52 2.70 26.87 1.47
CA ASP A 52 3.61 27.35 2.51
C ASP A 52 3.26 26.70 3.86
N ALA A 53 4.25 26.23 4.60
CA ALA A 53 4.03 25.53 5.87
C ALA A 53 4.71 26.22 7.05
N LYS A 54 3.94 26.58 8.07
CA LYS A 54 4.48 26.96 9.38
C LYS A 54 4.88 25.68 10.12
N VAL A 55 6.10 25.59 10.61
CA VAL A 55 6.63 24.42 11.33
C VAL A 55 7.10 24.85 12.72
N ILE A 56 6.71 24.08 13.73
CA ILE A 56 7.03 24.29 15.15
C ILE A 56 7.74 23.04 15.67
N ILE A 57 8.95 23.20 16.21
CA ILE A 57 9.70 22.14 16.88
C ILE A 57 9.69 22.42 18.38
N SER A 58 9.34 21.41 19.18
CA SER A 58 9.24 21.52 20.64
C SER A 58 9.64 20.22 21.35
N GLN A 59 9.84 20.28 22.68
CA GLN A 59 9.99 19.11 23.54
C GLN A 59 8.87 19.10 24.59
N PRO A 60 7.84 18.23 24.47
CA PRO A 60 6.69 18.23 25.39
C PRO A 60 7.04 17.95 26.86
N SER A 61 8.13 17.22 27.10
CA SER A 61 8.61 16.86 28.44
C SER A 61 9.65 17.83 29.01
N ASN A 62 10.12 18.80 28.21
CA ASN A 62 11.18 19.74 28.59
C ASN A 62 10.76 21.19 28.29
N ASN A 63 10.16 21.84 29.29
CA ASN A 63 9.72 23.23 29.19
C ASN A 63 10.88 24.24 29.00
N ALA A 64 12.13 23.85 29.26
CA ALA A 64 13.29 24.71 29.04
C ALA A 64 13.70 24.77 27.55
N PHE A 65 13.23 23.84 26.71
CA PHE A 65 13.47 23.88 25.28
C PHE A 65 12.70 25.05 24.65
N LYS A 66 13.44 26.06 24.18
CA LYS A 66 12.84 27.17 23.44
C LYS A 66 12.37 26.65 22.09
N LYS A 67 11.05 26.71 21.86
CA LYS A 67 10.43 26.29 20.59
C LYS A 67 11.09 26.97 19.40
N ILE A 68 11.31 26.21 18.33
CA ILE A 68 11.81 26.72 17.05
C ILE A 68 10.60 26.84 16.12
N GLU A 69 10.38 28.04 15.58
CA GLU A 69 9.30 28.29 14.62
C GLU A 69 9.91 28.77 13.30
N VAL A 70 9.55 28.10 12.20
CA VAL A 70 9.96 28.49 10.85
C VAL A 70 8.77 28.47 9.89
N THR A 71 8.81 29.28 8.84
CA THR A 71 7.88 29.17 7.72
C THR A 71 8.65 28.68 6.51
N VAL A 72 8.25 27.53 5.97
CA VAL A 72 8.85 26.91 4.80
C VAL A 72 7.98 27.24 3.59
N PRO A 73 8.48 27.96 2.57
CA PRO A 73 7.71 28.28 1.37
C PRO A 73 7.24 27.03 0.63
N LYS A 74 6.17 27.12 -0.16
CA LYS A 74 5.65 26.02 -0.98
C LYS A 74 6.68 25.44 -1.94
N ASN A 75 6.62 24.14 -2.15
CA ASN A 75 7.50 23.38 -3.06
C ASN A 75 8.99 23.65 -2.82
N SER A 76 9.38 23.88 -1.56
CA SER A 76 10.75 24.19 -1.18
C SER A 76 11.23 23.30 -0.04
N SER A 77 12.53 23.34 0.23
CA SER A 77 13.13 22.67 1.38
C SER A 77 13.77 23.71 2.30
N TYR A 78 13.77 23.41 3.59
CA TYR A 78 14.42 24.22 4.61
C TYR A 78 15.25 23.32 5.53
N SER A 79 16.46 23.78 5.88
CA SER A 79 17.38 23.07 6.76
C SER A 79 17.50 23.83 8.07
N ILE A 80 17.23 23.13 9.18
CA ILE A 80 17.38 23.66 10.54
C ILE A 80 18.59 22.97 11.16
N ASP A 81 19.64 23.73 11.40
CA ASP A 81 20.80 23.26 12.15
C ASP A 81 20.43 23.10 13.63
N LEU A 82 20.40 21.85 14.09
CA LEU A 82 20.09 21.48 15.47
C LEU A 82 21.34 21.20 16.31
N THR A 83 22.54 21.34 15.75
CA THR A 83 23.83 21.02 16.42
C THR A 83 23.96 21.70 17.78
N LYS A 84 23.51 22.96 17.90
CA LYS A 84 23.56 23.72 19.16
C LYS A 84 22.65 23.16 20.26
N PHE A 85 21.62 22.39 19.88
CA PHE A 85 20.66 21.78 20.78
C PHE A 85 21.00 20.32 21.11
N LYS A 86 22.08 19.76 20.56
CA LYS A 86 22.49 18.35 20.73
C LYS A 86 22.38 17.85 22.17
N HIS A 87 23.01 18.58 23.10
CA HIS A 87 23.05 18.29 24.54
C HIS A 87 21.68 18.20 25.25
N ILE A 88 20.58 18.63 24.62
CA ILE A 88 19.21 18.51 25.16
C ILE A 88 18.27 17.69 24.27
N ILE A 89 18.65 17.32 23.04
CA ILE A 89 17.79 16.56 22.12
C ILE A 89 18.21 15.10 21.92
N GLU A 90 19.50 14.79 21.97
CA GLU A 90 19.99 13.43 21.70
C GLU A 90 19.85 12.52 22.91
N CYS A 91 19.44 11.27 22.74
CA CYS A 91 19.15 10.37 23.86
C CYS A 91 20.41 9.67 24.40
N ASP A 92 21.31 10.45 25.00
CA ASP A 92 22.69 10.10 25.45
C ASP A 92 22.81 9.18 26.67
N SER A 93 21.69 8.77 27.28
CA SER A 93 21.71 7.88 28.43
C SER A 93 20.76 6.71 28.29
N ILE A 94 21.18 5.56 28.83
CA ILE A 94 20.45 4.30 28.72
C ILE A 94 19.71 3.96 30.02
N ASN A 95 18.69 3.12 29.90
CA ASN A 95 17.99 2.51 31.03
C ASN A 95 17.30 3.48 32.01
N LYS A 96 17.01 4.71 31.59
CA LYS A 96 16.21 5.67 32.37
C LYS A 96 15.38 6.58 31.45
N PRO A 97 14.20 7.05 31.92
CA PRO A 97 13.43 8.07 31.20
C PRO A 97 14.23 9.38 31.04
N GLN A 98 14.15 9.99 29.87
CA GLN A 98 14.79 11.27 29.54
C GLN A 98 13.77 12.23 28.93
N ASN A 99 13.90 13.53 29.16
CA ASN A 99 12.97 14.53 28.63
C ASN A 99 13.44 15.08 27.27
N ARG A 100 13.71 14.19 26.30
CA ARG A 100 14.38 14.56 25.04
C ARG A 100 13.55 14.39 23.77
N GLY A 101 12.32 13.88 23.88
CA GLY A 101 11.46 13.63 22.72
C GLY A 101 11.12 14.91 21.97
N LEU A 102 11.41 14.92 20.68
CA LEU A 102 11.07 16.01 19.77
C LEU A 102 9.66 15.81 19.22
N LEU A 103 8.87 16.89 19.24
CA LEU A 103 7.59 17.03 18.58
C LEU A 103 7.70 18.12 17.51
N ILE A 104 7.63 17.70 16.24
CA ILE A 104 7.63 18.59 15.08
C ILE A 104 6.20 18.66 14.57
N GLN A 105 5.60 19.84 14.63
CA GLN A 105 4.25 20.11 14.17
C GLN A 105 4.28 21.06 12.99
N SER A 106 3.37 20.89 12.04
CA SER A 106 3.26 21.80 10.92
C SER A 106 1.81 22.14 10.60
N SER A 107 1.58 23.36 10.11
CA SER A 107 0.30 23.75 9.52
C SER A 107 0.01 22.97 8.25
N CYS A 108 1.05 22.40 7.60
CA CYS A 108 0.89 21.60 6.40
C CYS A 108 1.71 20.33 6.37
N LYS A 109 1.25 19.41 5.52
CA LYS A 109 1.85 18.11 5.36
C LYS A 109 3.22 18.32 4.71
N ILE A 110 4.25 18.03 5.50
CA ILE A 110 5.66 18.18 5.10
C ILE A 110 6.32 16.82 5.06
N SER A 111 7.36 16.67 4.24
CA SER A 111 8.33 15.58 4.41
C SER A 111 9.42 16.06 5.35
N CYS A 112 9.88 15.20 6.26
CA CYS A 112 10.87 15.55 7.26
C CYS A 112 11.88 14.42 7.44
N TYR A 113 13.16 14.73 7.55
CA TYR A 113 14.17 13.76 7.95
C TYR A 113 15.25 14.40 8.80
N TYR A 114 15.80 13.60 9.71
CA TYR A 114 16.93 13.98 10.55
C TYR A 114 18.21 13.52 9.86
N ASP A 115 19.12 14.45 9.59
CA ASP A 115 20.36 14.23 8.87
C ASP A 115 21.52 14.40 9.85
N ILE A 116 22.24 13.30 10.08
CA ILE A 116 23.55 13.34 10.73
C ILE A 116 24.51 13.74 9.63
N ALA A 117 24.74 15.04 9.53
CA ALA A 117 25.39 15.65 8.38
C ALA A 117 26.92 15.69 8.51
N ASP A 118 27.48 14.82 9.36
CA ASP A 118 28.91 14.56 9.45
C ASP A 118 29.44 14.10 8.08
N ALA A 119 30.71 14.37 7.80
CA ALA A 119 31.33 14.09 6.52
C ALA A 119 31.89 12.66 6.40
N LEU A 120 32.03 11.95 7.51
CA LEU A 120 32.71 10.65 7.61
C LEU A 120 31.92 9.59 8.40
N ASN A 121 30.84 9.96 9.08
CA ASN A 121 30.00 9.04 9.85
C ASN A 121 28.50 9.38 9.76
N GLY A 122 28.09 10.01 8.67
CA GLY A 122 26.73 10.48 8.44
C GLY A 122 25.73 9.38 8.09
N ASP A 123 24.44 9.69 8.24
CA ASP A 123 23.31 8.97 7.63
C ASP A 123 22.06 9.87 7.70
N LEU A 124 20.98 9.48 7.01
CA LEU A 124 19.67 10.13 7.15
C LEU A 124 18.66 9.20 7.82
N PHE A 125 17.80 9.78 8.64
CA PHE A 125 16.72 9.10 9.34
C PHE A 125 15.40 9.64 8.81
N SER A 126 14.75 8.87 7.94
CA SER A 126 13.49 9.25 7.33
C SER A 126 12.38 9.28 8.38
N LEU A 127 11.84 10.46 8.69
CA LEU A 127 10.76 10.57 9.66
C LEU A 127 9.43 10.24 8.97
N LYS A 128 8.73 9.24 9.51
CA LYS A 128 7.54 8.64 8.90
C LYS A 128 6.24 9.25 9.42
N GLY A 129 6.34 10.32 10.21
CA GLY A 129 5.19 11.06 10.75
C GLY A 129 4.28 10.16 11.56
N THR A 130 2.97 10.26 11.34
CA THR A 130 2.00 9.38 12.01
C THR A 130 2.17 7.90 11.66
N ASN A 131 2.82 7.55 10.54
CA ASN A 131 3.10 6.16 10.19
C ASN A 131 4.22 5.54 11.06
N SER A 132 4.95 6.32 11.86
CA SER A 132 5.88 5.77 12.85
C SER A 132 5.22 5.46 14.20
N LEU A 133 3.96 5.82 14.39
CA LEU A 133 3.25 5.70 15.66
C LEU A 133 2.49 4.39 15.75
N GLY A 134 2.76 3.58 16.76
CA GLY A 134 2.00 2.36 17.02
C GLY A 134 2.21 1.78 18.40
N GLU A 135 1.63 0.61 18.63
CA GLU A 135 1.60 -0.06 19.92
C GLU A 135 2.38 -1.38 19.92
N LYS A 136 2.80 -1.86 18.76
CA LYS A 136 3.58 -3.10 18.62
C LYS A 136 4.64 -2.92 17.55
N PHE A 137 5.88 -3.25 17.91
CA PHE A 137 7.02 -3.20 17.00
C PHE A 137 7.87 -4.46 17.15
N THR A 138 8.33 -4.98 16.02
CA THR A 138 9.47 -5.89 15.91
C THR A 138 10.67 -5.08 15.48
N VAL A 139 11.66 -4.90 16.35
CA VAL A 139 12.82 -4.01 16.13
C VAL A 139 13.82 -4.68 15.19
N PRO A 140 13.99 -4.21 13.93
CA PRO A 140 14.99 -4.76 13.04
C PRO A 140 16.36 -4.13 13.32
N GLN A 141 17.44 -4.89 13.13
CA GLN A 141 18.83 -4.40 13.22
C GLN A 141 19.67 -5.12 12.16
N GLN A 142 20.81 -4.56 11.79
CA GLN A 142 21.78 -5.29 10.97
C GLN A 142 22.53 -6.31 11.81
N MET A 143 22.67 -7.54 11.32
CA MET A 143 23.07 -8.69 12.13
C MET A 143 24.44 -9.28 11.76
N SER A 144 25.17 -8.66 10.83
CA SER A 144 26.36 -9.28 10.22
C SER A 144 27.61 -8.40 10.15
N LEU A 145 27.48 -7.07 10.24
CA LEU A 145 28.61 -6.13 10.10
C LEU A 145 29.05 -5.63 11.48
N SER A 146 30.34 -5.60 11.75
CA SER A 146 30.87 -5.11 13.03
C SER A 146 30.92 -3.59 13.05
N SER A 147 30.67 -3.01 14.21
CA SER A 147 30.83 -1.56 14.44
C SER A 147 32.22 -1.27 15.00
N TRP A 148 32.77 -0.09 14.73
CA TRP A 148 34.08 0.30 15.23
C TRP A 148 34.12 0.27 16.77
N ASN A 149 35.25 -0.14 17.35
CA ASN A 149 35.34 -0.56 18.75
C ASN A 149 36.06 0.44 19.68
N TYR A 150 36.29 1.69 19.26
CA TYR A 150 37.07 2.62 20.07
C TYR A 150 36.65 4.10 19.94
N PRO A 151 35.97 4.68 20.95
CA PRO A 151 35.39 4.02 22.13
C PRO A 151 34.28 3.03 21.73
N LEU A 152 34.02 2.01 22.56
CA LEU A 152 32.88 1.13 22.32
C LEU A 152 31.58 1.94 22.40
N TYR A 153 30.86 1.98 21.28
CA TYR A 153 29.57 2.61 21.14
C TYR A 153 28.74 1.72 20.23
N THR A 154 27.58 1.26 20.70
CA THR A 154 26.89 0.13 20.04
C THR A 154 25.56 0.55 19.43
N SER A 155 24.86 -0.40 18.82
CA SER A 155 23.51 -0.18 18.30
C SER A 155 22.50 -0.03 19.44
N ASN A 156 21.54 0.86 19.25
CA ASN A 156 20.45 1.08 20.18
C ASN A 156 19.10 1.18 19.46
N PHE A 157 18.03 1.06 20.25
CA PHE A 157 16.72 1.51 19.84
C PHE A 157 16.15 2.42 20.94
N ILE A 158 15.50 3.50 20.51
CA ILE A 158 15.09 4.59 21.37
C ILE A 158 13.60 4.80 21.19
N ILE A 159 12.86 4.71 22.29
CA ILE A 159 11.41 4.87 22.33
C ILE A 159 11.10 6.32 22.73
N VAL A 160 10.10 6.94 22.09
CA VAL A 160 9.45 8.18 22.57
C VAL A 160 7.96 7.94 22.79
N ALA A 161 7.45 8.38 23.95
CA ALA A 161 6.03 8.31 24.28
C ALA A 161 5.26 9.55 23.79
N THR A 162 4.07 9.34 23.20
CA THR A 162 3.23 10.44 22.71
C THR A 162 2.23 10.96 23.75
N GLU A 163 2.06 10.23 24.86
CA GLU A 163 1.08 10.47 25.90
C GLU A 163 1.61 10.14 27.30
N ASP A 164 0.98 10.73 28.32
CA ASP A 164 1.31 10.45 29.72
C ASP A 164 0.95 9.03 30.14
N SER A 165 1.68 8.50 31.12
CA SER A 165 1.45 7.15 31.65
C SER A 165 1.44 6.04 30.58
N THR A 166 2.33 6.16 29.60
CA THR A 166 2.57 5.16 28.56
C THR A 166 3.41 4.03 29.14
N THR A 167 2.83 2.84 29.24
CA THR A 167 3.51 1.62 29.68
C THR A 167 4.03 0.88 28.47
N VAL A 168 5.34 0.57 28.46
CA VAL A 168 6.00 -0.17 27.39
C VAL A 168 6.60 -1.46 27.96
N LYS A 169 6.34 -2.57 27.28
CA LYS A 169 6.87 -3.90 27.57
C LYS A 169 7.84 -4.29 26.47
N VAL A 170 9.05 -4.66 26.84
CA VAL A 170 10.12 -5.05 25.90
C VAL A 170 10.52 -6.49 26.16
N TYR A 171 10.57 -7.29 25.10
CA TYR A 171 11.01 -8.69 25.10
C TYR A 171 12.24 -8.84 24.20
N PRO A 172 13.44 -8.68 24.77
CA PRO A 172 14.66 -8.68 23.97
C PRO A 172 15.09 -10.09 23.56
N THR A 173 15.56 -10.23 22.32
CA THR A 173 16.04 -11.52 21.77
C THR A 173 17.44 -11.88 22.26
N LYS A 174 18.22 -10.88 22.69
CA LYS A 174 19.56 -10.97 23.28
C LYS A 174 19.65 -10.09 24.54
N ASP A 175 20.76 -10.17 25.25
CA ASP A 175 20.98 -9.34 26.43
C ASP A 175 21.16 -7.88 25.99
N LEU A 176 20.47 -6.97 26.67
CA LEU A 176 20.65 -5.52 26.51
C LEU A 176 21.47 -5.02 27.70
N ALA A 177 22.18 -3.91 27.54
CA ALA A 177 22.92 -3.31 28.65
C ALA A 177 21.99 -3.09 29.85
N GLY A 178 22.31 -3.65 31.02
CA GLY A 178 21.49 -3.57 32.22
C GLY A 178 20.25 -4.50 32.29
N HIS A 179 19.97 -5.29 31.24
CA HIS A 179 18.79 -6.16 31.18
C HIS A 179 19.07 -7.54 30.55
N GLY A 180 18.65 -8.62 31.20
CA GLY A 180 18.81 -9.98 30.67
C GLY A 180 17.85 -10.30 29.51
N SER A 181 18.29 -11.14 28.57
CA SER A 181 17.50 -11.64 27.43
C SER A 181 16.27 -12.41 27.87
N LYS A 182 15.23 -12.41 27.01
CA LYS A 182 13.98 -13.18 27.18
C LYS A 182 13.20 -12.88 28.47
N ARG A 183 13.55 -11.83 29.21
CA ARG A 183 12.78 -11.31 30.34
C ARG A 183 11.92 -10.14 29.87
N GLU A 184 10.71 -10.04 30.39
CA GLU A 184 9.86 -8.87 30.19
C GLU A 184 10.50 -7.69 30.94
N ILE A 185 10.77 -6.61 30.22
CA ILE A 185 11.18 -5.32 30.81
C ILE A 185 9.97 -4.39 30.70
N ILE A 186 9.58 -3.78 31.82
CA ILE A 186 8.46 -2.82 31.85
C ILE A 186 9.00 -1.44 32.20
N ILE A 187 8.69 -0.46 31.36
CA ILE A 187 8.98 0.95 31.61
C ILE A 187 7.68 1.76 31.52
N VAL A 188 7.62 2.88 32.26
CA VAL A 188 6.52 3.83 32.19
C VAL A 188 7.10 5.19 31.80
N LEU A 189 6.54 5.81 30.77
CA LEU A 189 6.97 7.07 30.20
C LEU A 189 5.82 8.06 30.18
N ASN A 190 6.12 9.33 30.43
CA ASN A 190 5.20 10.44 30.21
C ASN A 190 5.35 11.03 28.81
N LYS A 191 4.41 11.90 28.40
CA LYS A 191 4.39 12.50 27.07
C LYS A 191 5.71 13.22 26.76
N GLY A 192 6.33 12.87 25.63
CA GLY A 192 7.61 13.41 25.19
C GLY A 192 8.83 12.86 25.94
N GLN A 193 8.67 11.91 26.86
CA GLN A 193 9.81 11.22 27.45
C GLN A 193 10.34 10.15 26.50
N THR A 194 11.66 9.97 26.51
CA THR A 194 12.39 8.96 25.76
C THR A 194 13.04 7.92 26.66
N TYR A 195 13.31 6.74 26.12
CA TYR A 195 14.05 5.67 26.80
C TYR A 195 14.91 4.91 25.79
N SER A 196 16.22 4.85 26.04
CA SER A 196 17.19 4.18 25.17
C SER A 196 17.54 2.79 25.69
N PHE A 197 17.43 1.79 24.82
CA PHE A 197 17.92 0.43 25.04
C PHE A 197 19.13 0.16 24.15
N GLU A 198 20.23 -0.28 24.74
CA GLU A 198 21.50 -0.46 24.05
C GLU A 198 21.94 -1.93 24.06
N ASN A 199 22.55 -2.38 22.96
CA ASN A 199 23.17 -3.71 22.88
C ASN A 199 24.45 -3.76 23.74
N ILE A 200 24.77 -4.93 24.32
CA ILE A 200 25.96 -5.06 25.20
C ILE A 200 27.31 -5.02 24.45
N SER A 201 27.28 -5.05 23.11
CA SER A 201 28.44 -5.32 22.28
C SER A 201 28.22 -4.88 20.83
N ASN A 202 29.31 -4.54 20.15
CA ASN A 202 29.37 -4.28 18.71
C ASN A 202 29.55 -5.57 17.86
N ILE A 203 29.57 -6.74 18.50
CA ILE A 203 29.68 -8.03 17.82
C ILE A 203 28.33 -8.38 17.17
N PRO A 204 28.29 -8.73 15.88
CA PRO A 204 27.03 -8.89 15.16
C PRO A 204 26.04 -9.91 15.74
N ASN A 205 26.53 -11.05 16.22
CA ASN A 205 25.69 -12.12 16.77
C ASN A 205 25.15 -11.84 18.20
N GLN A 206 25.54 -10.72 18.82
CA GLN A 206 25.08 -10.28 20.13
C GLN A 206 24.01 -9.19 20.07
N ARG A 207 23.72 -8.64 18.88
CA ARG A 207 22.65 -7.65 18.70
C ARG A 207 21.26 -8.25 18.93
N ALA A 208 20.38 -7.47 19.54
CA ALA A 208 19.01 -7.88 19.88
C ALA A 208 18.00 -7.61 18.74
N GLY A 209 18.40 -7.81 17.49
CA GLY A 209 17.46 -7.74 16.35
C GLY A 209 16.30 -8.73 16.53
N GLY A 210 15.09 -8.30 16.15
CA GLY A 210 13.85 -9.04 16.37
C GLY A 210 13.24 -8.86 17.77
N THR A 211 13.75 -7.94 18.58
CA THR A 211 13.17 -7.56 19.87
C THR A 211 11.72 -7.11 19.68
N ILE A 212 10.81 -7.61 20.53
CA ILE A 212 9.39 -7.26 20.49
C ILE A 212 9.13 -6.16 21.52
N VAL A 213 8.53 -5.06 21.08
CA VAL A 213 8.09 -3.95 21.92
C VAL A 213 6.57 -3.85 21.85
N LEU A 214 5.91 -3.89 23.00
CA LEU A 214 4.47 -3.68 23.14
C LEU A 214 4.22 -2.42 23.98
N SER A 215 3.23 -1.62 23.63
CA SER A 215 2.80 -0.47 24.41
C SER A 215 1.27 -0.44 24.53
N ASN A 216 0.78 0.19 25.60
CA ASN A 216 -0.65 0.46 25.77
C ASN A 216 -1.12 1.75 25.08
N LYS A 217 -0.18 2.54 24.53
CA LYS A 217 -0.44 3.81 23.85
C LYS A 217 0.53 3.98 22.69
N PRO A 218 0.24 4.86 21.71
CA PRO A 218 1.13 5.07 20.59
C PRO A 218 2.53 5.57 21.01
N ILE A 219 3.56 4.91 20.51
CA ILE A 219 4.97 5.29 20.65
C ILE A 219 5.62 5.38 19.27
N ALA A 220 6.74 6.11 19.15
CA ALA A 220 7.65 5.98 18.01
C ALA A 220 8.98 5.37 18.46
N ILE A 221 9.63 4.63 17.56
CA ILE A 221 10.94 4.01 17.81
C ILE A 221 11.93 4.44 16.73
N THR A 222 13.13 4.83 17.15
CA THR A 222 14.27 5.10 16.27
C THR A 222 15.36 4.07 16.55
N ILE A 223 15.97 3.53 15.50
CA ILE A 223 17.12 2.61 15.62
C ILE A 223 18.37 3.27 15.07
N LYS A 224 19.52 2.97 15.64
CA LYS A 224 20.82 3.33 15.08
C LYS A 224 21.85 2.26 15.37
N ASP A 225 22.88 2.23 14.54
CA ASP A 225 24.13 1.53 14.76
C ASP A 225 25.25 2.45 14.27
N ASP A 226 26.22 2.72 15.13
CA ASP A 226 27.22 3.77 14.93
C ASP A 226 28.50 3.19 14.35
N SER A 227 29.07 3.83 13.33
CA SER A 227 30.33 3.43 12.69
C SER A 227 30.43 1.95 12.30
N ILE A 228 29.46 1.47 11.53
CA ILE A 228 29.47 0.13 10.94
C ILE A 228 30.56 0.06 9.87
N GLN A 229 31.36 -1.02 9.90
CA GLN A 229 32.46 -1.24 8.95
C GLN A 229 32.13 -2.36 7.97
N LEU A 230 32.39 -2.11 6.68
CA LEU A 230 32.41 -3.16 5.68
C LEU A 230 33.72 -3.96 5.77
N PRO A 231 33.68 -5.30 5.87
CA PRO A 231 34.88 -6.13 6.03
C PRO A 231 35.90 -5.90 4.92
N GLY A 232 37.15 -5.63 5.31
CA GLY A 232 38.26 -5.41 4.37
C GLY A 232 38.43 -3.96 3.90
N PHE A 233 37.61 -3.04 4.39
CA PHE A 233 37.67 -1.60 4.07
C PHE A 233 37.87 -0.77 5.35
N GLY A 234 38.35 0.47 5.18
CA GLY A 234 38.73 1.35 6.30
C GLY A 234 37.69 2.43 6.69
N CYS A 235 36.62 2.55 5.92
CA CYS A 235 35.48 3.43 6.16
C CYS A 235 34.54 2.87 7.25
N ALA A 236 33.82 3.76 7.92
CA ALA A 236 32.85 3.41 8.94
C ALA A 236 31.78 4.49 9.01
N ASP A 237 30.51 4.13 8.83
CA ASP A 237 29.40 5.08 8.83
C ASP A 237 28.28 4.65 9.78
N THR A 238 27.42 5.59 10.13
CA THR A 238 26.19 5.30 10.85
C THR A 238 25.19 4.58 9.94
N ALA A 239 24.40 3.66 10.50
CA ALA A 239 23.19 3.17 9.84
C ALA A 239 22.01 3.21 10.81
N GLY A 240 20.94 3.87 10.43
CA GLY A 240 19.75 3.95 11.28
C GLY A 240 18.52 4.38 10.51
N ASP A 241 17.36 4.33 11.16
CA ASP A 241 16.13 4.89 10.61
C ASP A 241 15.06 4.99 11.70
N GLN A 242 13.97 5.71 11.43
CA GLN A 242 12.76 5.62 12.22
C GLN A 242 11.97 4.37 11.83
N LEU A 243 11.45 3.62 12.81
CA LEU A 243 10.67 2.40 12.55
C LEU A 243 9.22 2.69 12.15
N ILE A 244 8.60 1.69 11.52
CA ILE A 244 7.14 1.55 11.42
C ILE A 244 6.65 0.47 12.39
N PRO A 245 5.42 0.57 12.90
CA PRO A 245 4.80 -0.47 13.70
C PRO A 245 4.47 -1.73 12.89
N ASP A 246 4.26 -2.85 13.59
CA ASP A 246 4.02 -4.18 12.99
C ASP A 246 2.70 -4.26 12.21
N ASP A 247 1.74 -3.38 12.46
CA ASP A 247 0.49 -3.28 11.71
C ASP A 247 0.67 -2.70 10.29
N LEU A 248 1.80 -2.01 10.05
CA LEU A 248 2.24 -1.50 8.75
C LEU A 248 3.33 -2.36 8.08
N ALA A 249 3.73 -3.48 8.69
CA ALA A 249 4.70 -4.40 8.08
C ALA A 249 4.19 -4.96 6.75
N GLY A 250 5.10 -5.17 5.79
CA GLY A 250 4.79 -5.65 4.43
C GLY A 250 5.10 -7.14 4.23
N SER A 251 4.58 -7.73 3.15
CA SER A 251 4.92 -9.12 2.74
C SER A 251 5.60 -9.23 1.37
N GLU A 252 5.55 -8.18 0.56
CA GLU A 252 6.19 -8.10 -0.75
C GLU A 252 7.15 -6.91 -0.78
N PHE A 253 8.37 -7.11 -1.26
CA PHE A 253 9.41 -6.08 -1.31
C PHE A 253 10.21 -6.22 -2.61
N ALA A 254 10.58 -5.09 -3.20
CA ALA A 254 11.63 -5.06 -4.21
C ALA A 254 12.82 -4.37 -3.54
N ILE A 255 13.95 -5.07 -3.49
CA ILE A 255 15.16 -4.58 -2.84
C ILE A 255 16.15 -4.21 -3.93
N MET A 256 16.51 -2.93 -4.00
CA MET A 256 17.45 -2.40 -5.00
C MET A 256 18.85 -2.34 -4.42
N LYS A 257 19.83 -2.83 -5.18
CA LYS A 257 21.24 -2.69 -4.81
C LYS A 257 21.68 -1.24 -4.96
N GLY A 258 22.44 -0.76 -4.00
CA GLY A 258 23.17 0.49 -4.06
C GLY A 258 24.49 0.32 -4.81
N TYR A 259 25.51 1.02 -4.33
CA TYR A 259 26.77 1.26 -5.03
C TYR A 259 27.98 0.75 -4.25
N PHE A 260 27.79 -0.21 -3.34
CA PHE A 260 28.89 -0.87 -2.66
C PHE A 260 29.83 -1.59 -3.63
N PHE A 261 31.11 -1.69 -3.25
CA PHE A 261 32.10 -2.57 -3.90
C PHE A 261 31.73 -4.05 -3.78
N SER A 262 30.96 -4.39 -2.75
CA SER A 262 30.45 -5.73 -2.50
C SER A 262 28.93 -5.79 -2.63
N ALA A 263 28.35 -6.90 -2.20
CA ALA A 263 26.90 -7.06 -2.15
C ALA A 263 26.27 -6.24 -1.03
N ASP A 264 25.08 -5.70 -1.28
CA ASP A 264 24.26 -5.11 -0.23
C ASP A 264 23.69 -6.20 0.68
N ARG A 265 23.23 -5.81 1.87
CA ARG A 265 22.68 -6.75 2.86
C ARG A 265 21.32 -6.30 3.33
N TYR A 266 20.35 -7.19 3.33
CA TYR A 266 19.02 -6.94 3.90
C TYR A 266 18.68 -7.98 4.95
N PHE A 267 18.01 -7.53 6.01
CA PHE A 267 17.66 -8.36 7.16
C PHE A 267 16.14 -8.39 7.29
N ILE A 268 15.58 -9.59 7.20
CA ILE A 268 14.14 -9.84 7.27
C ILE A 268 13.78 -10.34 8.67
N PHE A 269 12.92 -9.60 9.36
CA PHE A 269 12.43 -9.91 10.70
C PHE A 269 10.94 -10.21 10.66
N PRO A 270 10.53 -11.47 10.89
CA PRO A 270 9.14 -11.87 10.84
C PRO A 270 8.38 -11.45 12.09
N ILE A 271 7.16 -10.93 11.89
CA ILE A 271 6.28 -10.52 13.01
C ILE A 271 5.39 -11.69 13.50
N GLN A 272 5.44 -12.83 12.80
CA GLN A 272 4.69 -14.06 13.09
C GLN A 272 5.58 -15.30 12.94
N ASP A 273 5.25 -16.36 13.68
CA ASP A 273 5.96 -17.63 13.62
C ASP A 273 5.70 -18.36 12.30
N SER A 274 6.62 -19.26 11.91
CA SER A 274 6.51 -20.04 10.68
C SER A 274 6.36 -19.22 9.40
N THR A 275 6.99 -18.04 9.34
CA THR A 275 7.01 -17.18 8.16
C THR A 275 7.96 -17.75 7.11
N LYS A 276 7.43 -18.09 5.93
CA LYS A 276 8.21 -18.54 4.78
C LYS A 276 8.74 -17.34 4.02
N VAL A 277 10.03 -17.35 3.68
CA VAL A 277 10.70 -16.29 2.91
C VAL A 277 11.07 -16.80 1.54
N TYR A 278 10.59 -16.14 0.49
CA TYR A 278 10.90 -16.40 -0.90
C TYR A 278 11.72 -15.24 -1.46
N VAL A 279 12.79 -15.54 -2.20
CA VAL A 279 13.59 -14.56 -2.93
C VAL A 279 13.62 -14.98 -4.39
N ASN A 280 13.16 -14.10 -5.27
CA ASN A 280 12.94 -14.32 -6.70
C ASN A 280 12.11 -15.60 -6.96
N GLY A 281 11.02 -15.79 -6.20
CA GLY A 281 10.15 -16.95 -6.29
C GLY A 281 10.68 -18.23 -5.63
N ILE A 282 11.94 -18.26 -5.17
CA ILE A 282 12.56 -19.45 -4.57
C ILE A 282 12.45 -19.38 -3.04
N LEU A 283 11.85 -20.40 -2.42
CA LEU A 283 11.81 -20.55 -0.97
C LEU A 283 13.24 -20.64 -0.42
N LYS A 284 13.64 -19.69 0.42
CA LYS A 284 14.94 -19.67 1.09
C LYS A 284 14.90 -20.32 2.45
N ILE A 285 13.90 -19.98 3.27
CA ILE A 285 13.82 -20.44 4.66
C ILE A 285 12.40 -20.28 5.22
N THR A 286 12.09 -21.01 6.29
CA THR A 286 10.96 -20.72 7.18
C THR A 286 11.51 -20.26 8.53
N ILE A 287 11.12 -19.07 8.98
CA ILE A 287 11.66 -18.39 10.17
C ILE A 287 10.55 -18.06 11.17
N ASN A 288 10.88 -18.12 12.47
CA ASN A 288 9.97 -17.78 13.57
C ASN A 288 10.17 -16.33 14.04
N LYS A 289 9.17 -15.77 14.72
CA LYS A 289 9.29 -14.41 15.28
C LYS A 289 10.45 -14.33 16.27
N GLY A 290 11.14 -13.20 16.27
CA GLY A 290 12.38 -13.02 17.04
C GLY A 290 13.62 -13.71 16.46
N SER A 291 13.51 -14.39 15.32
CA SER A 291 14.65 -14.79 14.47
C SER A 291 14.74 -13.87 13.26
N PHE A 292 15.72 -14.07 12.37
CA PHE A 292 15.86 -13.28 11.15
C PHE A 292 16.40 -14.12 9.99
N TYR A 293 16.25 -13.59 8.78
CA TYR A 293 16.95 -14.04 7.58
C TYR A 293 17.83 -12.91 7.04
N GLU A 294 19.08 -13.21 6.75
CA GLU A 294 19.98 -12.31 6.03
C GLU A 294 20.02 -12.68 4.55
N GLY A 295 19.77 -11.69 3.70
CA GLY A 295 19.96 -11.80 2.26
C GLY A 295 21.15 -10.99 1.78
N ILE A 296 21.87 -11.54 0.80
CA ILE A 296 23.04 -10.93 0.14
C ILE A 296 22.65 -10.56 -1.29
N LEU A 297 22.63 -9.26 -1.60
CA LEU A 297 22.14 -8.74 -2.88
C LEU A 297 23.31 -8.37 -3.82
N ASN A 298 23.57 -9.24 -4.80
CA ASN A 298 24.59 -9.04 -5.84
C ASN A 298 24.02 -8.48 -7.15
N GLU A 299 22.78 -8.83 -7.47
CA GLU A 299 22.07 -8.34 -8.67
C GLU A 299 21.53 -6.92 -8.46
N ASN A 300 21.12 -6.25 -9.55
CA ASN A 300 20.63 -4.87 -9.48
C ASN A 300 19.40 -4.71 -8.55
N ALA A 301 18.51 -5.71 -8.54
CA ALA A 301 17.39 -5.79 -7.62
C ALA A 301 16.87 -7.23 -7.50
N CYS A 302 16.30 -7.57 -6.34
CA CYS A 302 15.60 -8.83 -6.12
C CYS A 302 14.17 -8.59 -5.63
N PHE A 303 13.29 -9.57 -5.86
CA PHE A 303 11.93 -9.60 -5.33
C PHE A 303 11.86 -10.53 -4.11
N VAL A 304 11.41 -10.01 -2.99
CA VAL A 304 11.18 -10.77 -1.75
C VAL A 304 9.68 -10.88 -1.52
N ASN A 305 9.19 -12.09 -1.33
CA ASN A 305 7.81 -12.36 -0.94
C ASN A 305 7.77 -13.27 0.29
N THR A 306 6.88 -13.02 1.24
CA THR A 306 6.78 -13.77 2.49
C THR A 306 5.35 -14.23 2.78
N SER A 307 5.20 -15.37 3.47
CA SER A 307 3.86 -15.90 3.78
C SER A 307 3.10 -15.10 4.84
N PHE A 308 3.80 -14.30 5.64
CA PHE A 308 3.27 -13.36 6.63
C PHE A 308 4.10 -12.08 6.58
N PRO A 309 3.55 -10.94 7.07
CA PRO A 309 4.30 -9.68 7.07
C PRO A 309 5.63 -9.74 7.84
N VAL A 310 6.56 -8.90 7.43
CA VAL A 310 7.94 -8.80 7.95
C VAL A 310 8.39 -7.34 7.98
N GLN A 311 9.33 -7.03 8.87
CA GLN A 311 10.11 -5.80 8.83
C GLN A 311 11.40 -6.07 8.06
N ILE A 312 11.80 -5.20 7.13
CA ILE A 312 13.08 -5.31 6.42
C ILE A 312 13.94 -4.08 6.68
N PHE A 313 15.14 -4.30 7.23
CA PHE A 313 16.20 -3.29 7.33
C PHE A 313 17.26 -3.57 6.27
N HIS A 314 17.56 -2.57 5.44
CA HIS A 314 18.49 -2.65 4.33
C HIS A 314 19.74 -1.82 4.62
N ILE A 315 20.90 -2.43 4.40
CA ILE A 315 22.22 -1.79 4.47
C ILE A 315 22.73 -1.64 3.03
N SER A 316 22.91 -0.38 2.62
CA SER A 316 23.31 0.02 1.27
C SER A 316 24.19 1.28 1.32
N GLY A 317 24.78 1.68 0.20
CA GLY A 317 25.59 2.91 0.14
C GLY A 317 26.56 2.99 -1.03
N PHE A 318 27.67 3.70 -0.87
CA PHE A 318 28.68 3.96 -1.92
C PHE A 318 30.03 3.36 -1.59
N GLY A 319 30.57 2.51 -2.47
CA GLY A 319 31.90 1.93 -2.28
C GLY A 319 31.95 1.13 -0.98
N CYS A 320 32.45 1.74 0.08
CA CYS A 320 32.41 1.16 1.41
C CYS A 320 31.69 2.04 2.48
N GLU A 321 31.24 3.24 2.11
CA GLU A 321 30.42 4.15 2.94
C GLU A 321 28.98 3.65 3.03
N ILE A 322 28.42 3.54 4.23
CA ILE A 322 27.21 2.79 4.57
C ILE A 322 26.07 3.74 5.00
N GLY A 323 24.83 3.37 4.70
CA GLY A 323 23.64 3.89 5.39
C GLY A 323 22.60 2.79 5.61
N GLY A 324 21.59 3.09 6.42
CA GLY A 324 20.51 2.17 6.78
C GLY A 324 19.13 2.66 6.37
N ALA A 325 18.24 1.76 5.98
CA ALA A 325 16.85 2.14 5.72
C ALA A 325 15.86 1.02 6.07
N ILE A 326 14.72 1.40 6.63
CA ILE A 326 13.54 0.55 6.66
C ILE A 326 12.91 0.56 5.26
N LEU A 327 12.71 -0.63 4.70
CA LEU A 327 12.10 -0.74 3.38
C LEU A 327 10.57 -0.74 3.46
N PRO A 328 9.87 -0.01 2.58
CA PRO A 328 8.43 -0.11 2.47
C PRO A 328 8.04 -1.45 1.84
N GLY A 329 7.01 -2.11 2.39
CA GLY A 329 6.30 -3.14 1.64
C GLY A 329 5.70 -2.55 0.38
N LEU A 330 5.49 -3.34 -0.68
CA LEU A 330 5.03 -2.87 -1.99
C LEU A 330 3.51 -2.88 -2.15
N SER A 331 2.85 -3.81 -1.46
CA SER A 331 1.40 -3.97 -1.56
C SER A 331 0.68 -2.82 -0.86
N CYS A 332 -0.09 -2.04 -1.62
CA CYS A 332 -0.99 -0.97 -1.16
C CYS A 332 -0.33 0.32 -0.59
N THR A 333 0.97 0.50 -0.76
CA THR A 333 1.78 1.63 -0.24
C THR A 333 2.32 2.50 -1.38
N GLY A 334 3.15 3.50 -1.05
CA GLY A 334 3.79 4.39 -2.02
C GLY A 334 2.99 5.65 -2.33
N SER A 335 3.58 6.50 -3.17
CA SER A 335 3.20 7.91 -3.26
C SER A 335 3.16 8.40 -4.70
N SER A 336 2.36 9.43 -5.00
CA SER A 336 2.34 10.05 -6.35
C SER A 336 3.24 11.28 -6.45
N VAL A 337 3.64 11.88 -5.32
CA VAL A 337 4.59 12.99 -5.25
C VAL A 337 5.48 12.84 -4.01
N VAL A 338 6.79 13.01 -4.17
CA VAL A 338 7.79 12.96 -3.09
C VAL A 338 8.77 14.13 -3.25
N ASN A 339 9.02 14.89 -2.18
CA ASN A 339 9.97 15.99 -2.16
C ASN A 339 11.10 15.70 -1.16
N VAL A 340 12.36 15.72 -1.62
CA VAL A 340 13.53 15.47 -0.78
C VAL A 340 14.61 16.52 -1.07
N ASN A 341 15.28 17.02 -0.03
CA ASN A 341 16.39 17.96 -0.17
C ASN A 341 17.68 17.26 -0.65
N ARG A 342 18.40 17.84 -1.62
CA ARG A 342 19.78 17.46 -1.93
C ARG A 342 20.72 18.15 -0.93
N ALA A 343 21.26 17.38 0.02
CA ALA A 343 22.00 17.92 1.15
C ALA A 343 23.34 18.58 0.76
N THR A 344 24.09 17.97 -0.17
CA THR A 344 25.45 18.37 -0.55
C THR A 344 25.63 18.30 -2.07
N ASN A 345 26.79 18.71 -2.58
CA ASN A 345 27.11 18.61 -4.02
C ASN A 345 27.56 17.21 -4.46
N GLN A 346 27.55 16.23 -3.56
CA GLN A 346 27.93 14.84 -3.81
C GLN A 346 26.86 14.13 -4.66
N ASP A 347 27.11 12.88 -5.04
CA ASP A 347 26.18 12.12 -5.89
C ASP A 347 24.82 11.96 -5.20
N PHE A 348 23.75 12.16 -5.97
CA PHE A 348 22.38 12.12 -5.48
C PHE A 348 21.58 11.15 -6.34
N PHE A 349 21.42 9.92 -5.86
CA PHE A 349 20.73 8.88 -6.58
C PHE A 349 19.25 8.81 -6.20
N VAL A 350 18.43 8.93 -7.24
CA VAL A 350 16.98 8.72 -7.20
C VAL A 350 16.71 7.26 -7.54
N ASN A 351 16.21 6.50 -6.58
CA ASN A 351 15.85 5.09 -6.70
C ASN A 351 14.33 4.95 -6.64
N ILE A 352 13.70 4.53 -7.72
CA ILE A 352 12.25 4.44 -7.82
C ILE A 352 11.84 2.97 -7.94
N ILE A 353 10.86 2.56 -7.16
CA ILE A 353 10.17 1.28 -7.32
C ILE A 353 8.72 1.57 -7.68
N THR A 354 8.20 0.97 -8.75
CA THR A 354 6.80 1.12 -9.12
C THR A 354 6.30 -0.08 -9.91
N LYS A 355 4.98 -0.16 -10.11
CA LYS A 355 4.39 -1.20 -10.96
C LYS A 355 4.65 -0.92 -12.43
N ARG A 356 4.67 -1.98 -13.25
CA ARG A 356 4.91 -1.84 -14.70
C ARG A 356 3.96 -0.87 -15.38
N GLU A 357 2.68 -0.87 -15.01
CA GLU A 357 1.68 0.05 -15.58
C GLU A 357 1.96 1.53 -15.28
N ASN A 358 2.77 1.84 -14.26
CA ASN A 358 3.03 3.19 -13.76
C ASN A 358 4.36 3.79 -14.25
N ILE A 359 5.14 3.10 -15.10
CA ILE A 359 6.47 3.59 -15.52
C ILE A 359 6.44 4.84 -16.42
N ASN A 360 5.25 5.23 -16.89
CA ASN A 360 5.04 6.42 -17.71
C ASN A 360 4.68 7.65 -16.84
N ASP A 361 4.73 8.85 -17.42
CA ASP A 361 4.31 10.12 -16.78
C ASP A 361 5.02 10.49 -15.47
N PHE A 362 6.30 10.14 -15.35
CA PHE A 362 7.17 10.71 -14.31
C PHE A 362 7.65 12.12 -14.66
N TYR A 363 7.67 12.99 -13.65
CA TYR A 363 8.22 14.35 -13.71
C TYR A 363 9.25 14.52 -12.59
N PHE A 364 10.35 15.18 -12.91
CA PHE A 364 11.38 15.58 -11.94
C PHE A 364 11.45 17.11 -11.90
N ASN A 365 11.17 17.72 -10.75
CA ASN A 365 11.01 19.17 -10.60
C ASN A 365 10.05 19.78 -11.63
N GLY A 366 8.95 19.08 -11.93
CA GLY A 366 7.95 19.49 -12.91
C GLY A 366 8.37 19.29 -14.38
N LEU A 367 9.58 18.81 -14.65
CA LEU A 367 10.07 18.56 -16.01
C LEU A 367 9.82 17.11 -16.44
N PRO A 368 9.19 16.86 -17.61
CA PRO A 368 9.04 15.52 -18.16
C PRO A 368 10.37 15.01 -18.75
N ASN A 369 10.45 13.70 -19.03
CA ASN A 369 11.55 13.04 -19.76
C ASN A 369 12.94 13.03 -19.08
N ILE A 370 13.05 13.42 -17.80
CA ILE A 370 14.27 13.19 -16.99
C ILE A 370 14.31 11.74 -16.48
N ILE A 371 13.17 11.25 -15.99
CA ILE A 371 12.91 9.86 -15.63
C ILE A 371 12.09 9.28 -16.79
N ARG A 372 12.64 8.33 -17.54
CA ARG A 372 12.00 7.77 -18.75
C ARG A 372 11.61 6.32 -18.52
N ALA A 373 10.49 5.90 -19.11
CA ALA A 373 10.04 4.51 -19.06
C ALA A 373 11.12 3.51 -19.55
N SER A 374 11.94 3.91 -20.53
CA SER A 374 13.06 3.11 -21.05
C SER A 374 14.18 2.86 -20.04
N ASP A 375 14.26 3.67 -18.97
CA ASP A 375 15.32 3.60 -17.97
C ASP A 375 14.94 2.65 -16.81
N PHE A 376 13.71 2.11 -16.81
CA PHE A 376 13.26 1.13 -15.82
C PHE A 376 13.68 -0.28 -16.22
N ILE A 377 14.13 -1.05 -15.24
CA ILE A 377 14.43 -2.47 -15.37
C ILE A 377 13.44 -3.29 -14.56
N GLU A 378 13.13 -4.48 -15.04
CA GLU A 378 12.25 -5.41 -14.34
C GLU A 378 12.93 -5.98 -13.09
N VAL A 379 12.17 -6.10 -12.00
CA VAL A 379 12.65 -6.78 -10.79
C VAL A 379 12.57 -8.29 -11.00
N ASN A 380 13.72 -8.96 -10.89
CA ASN A 380 13.82 -10.41 -11.06
C ASN A 380 12.86 -11.13 -10.09
N GLY A 381 12.12 -12.11 -10.61
CA GLY A 381 11.15 -12.91 -9.83
C GLY A 381 9.87 -12.19 -9.39
N SER A 382 9.56 -11.02 -9.96
CA SER A 382 8.28 -10.33 -9.78
C SER A 382 7.22 -10.66 -10.84
N ASP A 383 7.49 -11.64 -11.71
CA ASP A 383 6.66 -12.00 -12.89
C ASP A 383 6.32 -10.81 -13.80
N GLY A 384 7.24 -9.85 -13.89
CA GLY A 384 7.07 -8.62 -14.67
C GLY A 384 6.19 -7.56 -14.02
N SER A 385 5.71 -7.76 -12.79
CA SER A 385 4.79 -6.82 -12.13
C SER A 385 5.48 -5.56 -11.60
N TRP A 386 6.73 -5.68 -11.18
CA TRP A 386 7.48 -4.60 -10.53
C TRP A 386 8.70 -4.15 -11.33
N MET A 387 8.89 -2.84 -11.37
CA MET A 387 9.93 -2.16 -12.12
C MET A 387 10.74 -1.27 -11.17
N VAL A 388 12.05 -1.20 -11.40
CA VAL A 388 12.95 -0.33 -10.65
C VAL A 388 13.71 0.59 -11.57
N TYR A 389 13.99 1.80 -11.09
CA TYR A 389 14.74 2.82 -11.80
C TYR A 389 15.78 3.43 -10.85
N ARG A 390 16.98 3.67 -11.36
CA ARG A 390 18.06 4.26 -10.58
C ARG A 390 18.88 5.22 -11.42
N LYS A 391 19.03 6.47 -10.98
CA LYS A 391 19.82 7.48 -11.71
C LYS A 391 20.45 8.51 -10.78
N ASN A 392 21.71 8.87 -11.07
CA ASN A 392 22.36 10.01 -10.44
C ASN A 392 21.81 11.30 -11.04
N MET A 393 21.34 12.22 -10.21
CA MET A 393 20.88 13.53 -10.68
C MET A 393 22.08 14.48 -10.76
N PRO A 394 22.45 14.97 -11.97
CA PRO A 394 23.61 15.84 -12.12
C PRO A 394 23.37 17.21 -11.47
N LEU A 395 24.46 17.87 -11.06
CA LEU A 395 24.41 19.21 -10.45
C LEU A 395 23.80 20.28 -11.37
N SER A 396 23.78 20.04 -12.69
CA SER A 396 23.10 20.90 -13.66
C SER A 396 21.57 20.83 -13.57
N GLN A 397 21.02 19.73 -13.06
CA GLN A 397 19.57 19.54 -12.86
C GLN A 397 19.12 19.85 -11.43
N LEU A 398 19.98 19.60 -10.43
CA LEU A 398 19.66 19.81 -9.03
C LEU A 398 20.93 20.17 -8.24
N LYS A 399 21.03 21.38 -7.70
CA LYS A 399 22.17 21.83 -6.88
C LYS A 399 22.00 21.47 -5.41
N ALA A 400 23.09 21.49 -4.63
CA ALA A 400 22.99 21.38 -3.17
C ALA A 400 22.05 22.45 -2.58
N GLY A 401 21.29 22.07 -1.56
CA GLY A 401 20.28 22.88 -0.91
C GLY A 401 18.93 22.95 -1.63
N GLN A 402 18.84 22.47 -2.88
CA GLN A 402 17.58 22.47 -3.63
C GLN A 402 16.73 21.22 -3.35
N THR A 403 15.43 21.34 -3.61
CA THR A 403 14.45 20.25 -3.50
C THR A 403 14.42 19.42 -4.79
N ALA A 404 14.53 18.10 -4.65
CA ALA A 404 14.16 17.12 -5.65
C ALA A 404 12.69 16.76 -5.46
N SER A 405 11.84 17.15 -6.40
CA SER A 405 10.44 16.75 -6.47
C SER A 405 10.27 15.69 -7.55
N VAL A 406 9.93 14.47 -7.14
CA VAL A 406 9.57 13.38 -8.06
C VAL A 406 8.06 13.24 -8.00
N SER A 407 7.40 13.20 -9.16
CA SER A 407 5.96 12.95 -9.24
C SER A 407 5.61 12.02 -10.39
N ASN A 408 4.48 11.33 -10.25
CA ASN A 408 3.90 10.47 -11.26
C ASN A 408 2.39 10.72 -11.34
N LYS A 409 1.84 10.91 -12.54
CA LYS A 409 0.41 11.19 -12.73
C LYS A 409 -0.47 9.94 -12.92
N VAL A 410 0.14 8.79 -13.19
CA VAL A 410 -0.54 7.54 -13.55
C VAL A 410 -0.67 6.62 -12.33
N GLY A 411 0.27 6.65 -11.40
CA GLY A 411 0.18 5.83 -10.20
C GLY A 411 1.23 6.13 -9.13
N ARG A 412 1.25 5.26 -8.11
CA ARG A 412 2.12 5.39 -6.94
C ARG A 412 3.49 4.78 -7.20
N PHE A 413 4.49 5.29 -6.49
CA PHE A 413 5.86 4.77 -6.48
C PHE A 413 6.50 4.92 -5.11
N HIS A 414 7.55 4.15 -4.87
CA HIS A 414 8.45 4.31 -3.73
C HIS A 414 9.71 5.05 -4.17
N LEU A 415 10.18 6.00 -3.36
CA LEU A 415 11.42 6.73 -3.62
C LEU A 415 12.45 6.43 -2.52
N GLY A 416 13.55 5.79 -2.89
CA GLY A 416 14.76 5.70 -2.08
C GLY A 416 15.80 6.73 -2.53
N ILE A 417 16.45 7.40 -1.58
CA ILE A 417 17.58 8.30 -1.85
C ILE A 417 18.85 7.65 -1.32
N ILE A 418 19.89 7.60 -2.15
CA ILE A 418 21.26 7.33 -1.72
C ILE A 418 22.07 8.59 -2.09
N HIS A 419 22.58 9.30 -1.10
CA HIS A 419 23.24 10.60 -1.30
C HIS A 419 24.59 10.66 -0.56
N GLY A 420 25.68 10.90 -1.29
CA GLY A 420 27.05 10.77 -0.74
C GLY A 420 28.09 10.50 -1.82
N ASP A 421 29.28 10.04 -1.42
CA ASP A 421 30.33 9.56 -2.32
C ASP A 421 31.25 8.55 -1.61
N GLN A 422 32.18 7.93 -2.35
CA GLN A 422 33.07 6.88 -1.84
C GLN A 422 34.22 7.38 -0.93
N SER A 423 34.33 8.69 -0.71
CA SER A 423 35.45 9.32 0.01
C SER A 423 34.99 10.08 1.27
N SER A 424 33.74 9.92 1.67
CA SER A 424 33.10 10.69 2.72
C SER A 424 32.14 9.84 3.54
N THR A 425 30.85 9.84 3.19
CA THR A 425 29.78 9.17 3.92
C THR A 425 28.62 8.88 2.97
N THR A 426 27.66 8.08 3.42
CA THR A 426 26.40 7.81 2.74
C THR A 426 25.21 8.26 3.57
N ARG A 427 24.23 8.89 2.93
CA ARG A 427 22.89 9.07 3.47
C ARG A 427 21.90 8.21 2.71
N TYR A 428 21.22 7.31 3.39
CA TYR A 428 20.32 6.36 2.76
C TYR A 428 18.95 6.33 3.45
N GLY A 429 17.87 6.39 2.68
CA GLY A 429 16.53 6.21 3.24
C GLY A 429 15.42 6.21 2.20
N TYR A 430 14.26 5.70 2.61
CA TYR A 430 13.06 5.64 1.77
C TYR A 430 12.05 6.71 2.17
N PHE A 431 11.62 7.48 1.18
CA PHE A 431 10.65 8.57 1.26
C PHE A 431 9.32 8.18 0.57
N SER A 432 8.65 7.16 1.11
CA SER A 432 7.38 6.61 0.62
C SER A 432 6.29 6.66 1.69
N ASP A 433 5.02 6.75 1.30
CA ASP A 433 3.92 6.46 2.21
C ASP A 433 3.96 4.95 2.58
N PHE A 434 4.19 4.68 3.86
CA PHE A 434 4.26 3.33 4.43
C PHE A 434 2.87 2.78 4.81
N SER A 435 1.80 3.57 4.64
CA SER A 435 0.44 3.15 4.97
C SER A 435 -0.23 2.38 3.83
N ASN A 436 -1.01 1.36 4.19
CA ASN A 436 -1.60 0.40 3.26
C ASN A 436 -2.95 0.84 2.66
N THR A 437 -3.51 1.98 3.05
CA THR A 437 -4.64 2.63 2.35
C THR A 437 -4.67 4.10 2.70
N THR A 438 -4.80 4.96 1.68
CA THR A 438 -5.04 6.39 1.89
C THR A 438 -6.51 6.57 2.25
N ILE A 439 -6.82 6.74 3.52
CA ILE A 439 -8.14 7.14 3.99
C ILE A 439 -8.28 8.65 3.72
N VAL A 440 -9.28 9.02 2.93
CA VAL A 440 -9.62 10.43 2.61
C VAL A 440 -11.01 10.72 3.13
N PHE A 441 -11.26 11.88 3.72
CA PHE A 441 -12.61 12.29 4.13
C PHE A 441 -13.33 13.06 3.01
N GLU A 442 -14.56 12.69 2.67
CA GLU A 442 -15.31 13.33 1.57
C GLU A 442 -15.86 14.72 1.93
N ASN A 443 -16.10 14.98 3.23
CA ASN A 443 -16.77 16.18 3.73
C ASN A 443 -15.81 17.26 4.22
N ILE A 444 -14.51 16.96 4.20
CA ILE A 444 -13.45 17.85 4.63
C ILE A 444 -12.57 18.01 3.41
N GLU A 445 -12.46 19.23 2.89
CA GLU A 445 -11.41 19.51 1.91
C GLU A 445 -10.06 19.30 2.60
N GLU A 446 -9.44 18.14 2.37
CA GLU A 446 -8.06 17.87 2.77
C GLU A 446 -7.15 18.75 1.91
N SER A 447 -6.95 19.99 2.36
CA SER A 447 -5.86 20.80 1.85
C SER A 447 -4.52 20.14 2.24
N ALA A 448 -3.45 20.38 1.47
CA ALA A 448 -2.10 19.96 1.85
C ALA A 448 -1.71 20.51 3.24
N CYS A 449 -2.41 21.56 3.70
CA CYS A 449 -2.37 22.07 5.05
C CYS A 449 -3.49 21.45 5.89
N ASP A 450 -3.24 20.38 6.68
CA ASP A 450 -4.33 19.74 7.46
C ASP A 450 -5.18 20.82 8.13
N ALA A 451 -6.46 20.82 7.76
CA ALA A 451 -7.47 21.62 8.39
C ALA A 451 -7.55 21.18 9.85
N LEU A 452 -7.06 22.03 10.78
CA LEU A 452 -7.71 22.15 12.07
C LEU A 452 -9.19 22.39 11.77
N SER A 453 -10.00 21.35 11.84
CA SER A 453 -11.44 21.47 11.67
C SER A 453 -11.97 22.01 12.99
N SER A 454 -11.93 23.34 13.10
CA SER A 454 -12.42 24.06 14.26
C SER A 454 -13.94 24.16 14.19
N PHE A 455 -14.62 23.66 15.22
CA PHE A 455 -16.08 23.62 15.28
C PHE A 455 -16.56 24.34 16.53
N CYS A 456 -17.58 25.19 16.41
CA CYS A 456 -18.22 25.80 17.57
C CYS A 456 -18.94 24.73 18.41
N PHE A 457 -19.00 24.93 19.73
CA PHE A 457 -19.83 24.09 20.58
C PHE A 457 -21.31 24.13 20.15
N GLY A 458 -21.96 22.97 20.16
CA GLY A 458 -23.32 22.77 19.67
C GLY A 458 -23.43 22.48 18.17
N ALA A 459 -22.33 22.52 17.41
CA ALA A 459 -22.34 22.14 16.00
C ALA A 459 -22.46 20.61 15.82
N SER A 460 -23.17 20.18 14.78
CA SER A 460 -23.15 18.77 14.35
C SER A 460 -21.97 18.54 13.39
N ILE A 461 -21.13 17.55 13.69
CA ILE A 461 -19.95 17.18 12.90
C ILE A 461 -20.22 15.85 12.19
N GLN A 462 -19.95 15.77 10.89
CA GLN A 462 -20.01 14.55 10.10
C GLN A 462 -18.67 14.27 9.42
N LEU A 463 -18.08 13.12 9.71
CA LEU A 463 -16.85 12.64 9.09
C LEU A 463 -17.14 11.38 8.26
N ASN A 464 -17.01 11.47 6.94
CA ASN A 464 -17.29 10.37 6.01
C ASN A 464 -15.97 9.94 5.34
N PRO A 465 -15.33 8.86 5.80
CA PRO A 465 -14.14 8.31 5.16
C PRO A 465 -14.50 7.57 3.86
N LYS A 466 -13.73 7.86 2.81
CA LYS A 466 -13.69 7.11 1.55
C LYS A 466 -12.60 6.05 1.64
N ILE A 467 -12.97 4.79 1.37
CA ILE A 467 -12.07 3.64 1.43
C ILE A 467 -12.20 2.78 0.18
N ASP A 468 -11.08 2.34 -0.40
CA ASP A 468 -11.05 1.70 -1.71
C ASP A 468 -11.35 0.18 -1.71
N LYS A 469 -11.42 -0.46 -0.53
CA LYS A 469 -11.94 -1.82 -0.24
C LYS A 469 -11.58 -2.19 1.21
N SER A 470 -12.50 -2.75 2.01
CA SER A 470 -12.16 -3.29 3.33
C SER A 470 -13.08 -4.43 3.79
N SER A 471 -12.62 -5.20 4.78
CA SER A 471 -13.41 -6.26 5.43
C SER A 471 -14.05 -5.83 6.75
N SER A 472 -13.51 -4.81 7.44
CA SER A 472 -14.12 -4.17 8.62
C SER A 472 -13.45 -2.80 8.91
N TYR A 473 -14.12 -1.96 9.70
CA TYR A 473 -13.61 -0.64 10.11
C TYR A 473 -14.22 -0.22 11.46
N PHE A 474 -13.57 0.73 12.15
CA PHE A 474 -14.06 1.34 13.38
C PHE A 474 -13.41 2.69 13.65
N TRP A 475 -14.02 3.48 14.53
CA TRP A 475 -13.53 4.73 15.07
C TRP A 475 -13.16 4.56 16.55
N GLU A 476 -12.09 5.23 16.96
CA GLU A 476 -11.75 5.48 18.37
C GLU A 476 -11.62 7.00 18.59
N GLY A 477 -11.88 7.49 19.79
CA GLY A 477 -11.78 8.92 20.08
C GLY A 477 -11.66 9.25 21.57
N PRO A 478 -11.75 10.55 21.92
CA PRO A 478 -11.71 11.02 23.30
C PRO A 478 -12.74 10.31 24.17
N ASN A 479 -12.49 10.24 25.49
CA ASN A 479 -13.42 9.64 26.46
C ASN A 479 -13.84 8.18 26.15
N LYS A 480 -12.92 7.38 25.59
CA LYS A 480 -13.17 5.99 25.16
C LYS A 480 -14.28 5.88 24.11
N PHE A 481 -14.47 6.93 23.31
CA PHE A 481 -15.39 6.90 22.18
C PHE A 481 -15.01 5.74 21.25
N TYR A 482 -16.02 4.95 20.85
CA TYR A 482 -15.86 3.85 19.90
C TYR A 482 -17.10 3.75 19.02
N SER A 483 -16.91 3.64 17.70
CA SER A 483 -18.01 3.39 16.76
C SER A 483 -17.59 2.42 15.66
N LYS A 484 -18.52 1.61 15.15
CA LYS A 484 -18.34 0.78 13.95
C LYS A 484 -19.05 1.36 12.73
N ASP A 485 -19.64 2.54 12.87
CA ASP A 485 -20.27 3.23 11.75
C ASP A 485 -19.17 3.73 10.80
N LEU A 486 -19.43 3.64 9.49
CA LEU A 486 -18.48 4.15 8.50
C LEU A 486 -18.36 5.66 8.65
N ASN A 487 -19.52 6.31 8.68
CA ASN A 487 -19.66 7.75 8.82
C ASN A 487 -19.85 8.09 10.30
N LEU A 488 -18.92 8.87 10.84
CA LEU A 488 -18.98 9.34 12.22
C LEU A 488 -19.85 10.60 12.29
N ASN A 489 -20.90 10.56 13.13
CA ASN A 489 -21.78 11.69 13.40
C ASN A 489 -21.70 12.10 14.87
N ILE A 490 -21.26 13.32 15.15
CA ILE A 490 -21.29 13.96 16.47
C ILE A 490 -22.38 15.03 16.42
N PRO A 491 -23.61 14.78 16.93
CA PRO A 491 -24.75 15.67 16.70
C PRO A 491 -24.66 17.03 17.41
N SER A 492 -23.85 17.13 18.46
CA SER A 492 -23.64 18.37 19.22
C SER A 492 -22.26 18.35 19.88
N PHE A 493 -21.28 18.90 19.19
CA PHE A 493 -19.89 19.01 19.63
C PHE A 493 -19.77 19.80 20.95
N SER A 494 -19.07 19.26 21.94
CA SER A 494 -18.75 19.96 23.19
C SER A 494 -17.32 19.71 23.64
N GLU A 495 -16.94 20.27 24.79
CA GLU A 495 -15.60 20.16 25.36
C GLU A 495 -15.15 18.69 25.57
N LYS A 496 -16.09 17.78 25.81
CA LYS A 496 -15.80 16.34 25.96
C LYS A 496 -15.47 15.64 24.62
N ASP A 497 -15.88 16.23 23.50
CA ASP A 497 -15.67 15.69 22.16
C ASP A 497 -14.39 16.27 21.54
N GLU A 498 -13.68 17.17 22.24
CA GLU A 498 -12.39 17.67 21.79
C GLU A 498 -11.30 16.59 21.90
N GLY A 499 -10.51 16.45 20.83
CA GLY A 499 -9.38 15.54 20.80
C GLY A 499 -9.23 14.77 19.50
N TYR A 500 -8.35 13.77 19.52
CA TYR A 500 -8.08 12.93 18.35
C TYR A 500 -9.13 11.85 18.17
N TYR A 501 -9.74 11.80 16.99
CA TYR A 501 -10.50 10.66 16.50
C TYR A 501 -9.64 9.88 15.50
N THR A 502 -9.58 8.56 15.67
CA THR A 502 -8.81 7.64 14.83
C THR A 502 -9.79 6.73 14.09
N PHE A 503 -9.84 6.83 12.76
CA PHE A 503 -10.52 5.85 11.93
C PHE A 503 -9.56 4.73 11.56
N THR A 504 -9.93 3.49 11.86
CA THR A 504 -9.16 2.28 11.58
C THR A 504 -9.89 1.40 10.59
N VAL A 505 -9.22 1.05 9.51
CA VAL A 505 -9.66 0.09 8.50
C VAL A 505 -8.86 -1.20 8.68
N VAL A 506 -9.57 -2.34 8.72
CA VAL A 506 -8.97 -3.67 8.86
C VAL A 506 -9.34 -4.49 7.63
N GLY A 507 -8.36 -4.89 6.82
CA GLY A 507 -8.66 -5.89 5.80
C GLY A 507 -7.53 -6.44 4.93
N GLY A 508 -7.68 -7.73 4.60
CA GLY A 508 -6.94 -8.46 3.56
C GLY A 508 -5.42 -8.48 3.69
N SER A 509 -4.74 -8.83 2.58
CA SER A 509 -3.26 -8.86 2.45
C SER A 509 -2.56 -7.51 2.69
N CYS A 510 -3.32 -6.44 2.92
CA CYS A 510 -2.85 -5.06 3.14
C CYS A 510 -3.03 -4.60 4.61
N GLY A 511 -3.12 -5.50 5.59
CA GLY A 511 -2.97 -5.17 7.01
C GLY A 511 -4.03 -4.22 7.60
N VAL A 512 -3.62 -3.37 8.54
CA VAL A 512 -4.47 -2.36 9.19
C VAL A 512 -4.02 -0.97 8.76
N SER A 513 -4.95 -0.09 8.42
CA SER A 513 -4.66 1.32 8.11
C SER A 513 -5.42 2.24 9.04
N LYS A 514 -4.79 3.33 9.47
CA LYS A 514 -5.36 4.28 10.42
C LYS A 514 -5.25 5.71 9.89
N LYS A 515 -6.24 6.55 10.19
CA LYS A 515 -6.24 8.00 9.92
C LYS A 515 -6.74 8.73 11.14
N ARG A 516 -5.99 9.74 11.60
CA ARG A 516 -6.35 10.58 12.75
C ARG A 516 -6.83 11.96 12.29
N ILE A 517 -7.81 12.51 13.01
CA ILE A 517 -8.28 13.89 12.89
C ILE A 517 -8.45 14.49 14.29
N TYR A 518 -8.03 15.74 14.50
CA TYR A 518 -8.19 16.45 15.77
C TYR A 518 -9.36 17.42 15.70
N LEU A 519 -10.35 17.26 16.59
CA LEU A 519 -11.50 18.16 16.70
C LEU A 519 -11.27 19.14 17.87
N THR A 520 -11.49 20.44 17.64
CA THR A 520 -11.30 21.48 18.68
C THR A 520 -12.21 22.69 18.46
N LYS A 521 -12.50 23.46 19.51
CA LYS A 521 -13.16 24.77 19.40
C LYS A 521 -12.18 25.89 18.98
N PRO A 522 -12.67 26.98 18.34
CA PRO A 522 -11.87 28.19 18.15
C PRO A 522 -11.51 28.88 19.48
N GLU A 523 -10.31 29.44 19.60
CA GLU A 523 -9.86 30.24 20.76
C GLU A 523 -10.40 31.71 20.70
N ALA A 524 -11.57 32.02 21.29
CA ALA A 524 -12.00 33.30 21.95
C ALA A 524 -13.49 33.75 21.71
N ASN A 525 -14.20 34.17 22.78
CA ASN A 525 -15.59 34.71 22.81
C ASN A 525 -15.65 36.24 22.57
N SER A 526 -16.62 36.74 21.78
CA SER A 526 -16.66 38.14 21.31
C SER A 526 -18.04 38.88 21.24
N LEU A 527 -19.15 38.38 21.84
CA LEU A 527 -20.54 38.86 21.60
C LEU A 527 -21.48 38.93 22.87
N VAL A 528 -22.32 39.99 23.08
CA VAL A 528 -23.27 40.18 24.25
C VAL A 528 -24.64 40.86 23.91
N ALA A 529 -25.83 40.37 24.40
CA ALA A 529 -27.22 40.78 24.02
C ALA A 529 -28.12 41.53 25.09
N ASP A 530 -29.00 42.52 24.72
CA ASP A 530 -29.94 43.29 25.63
C ASP A 530 -31.15 44.10 24.96
N PHE A 531 -32.27 44.53 25.65
CA PHE A 531 -33.46 45.33 25.11
C PHE A 531 -34.59 45.99 26.04
N ASP A 532 -35.56 46.85 25.57
CA ASP A 532 -36.72 47.57 26.28
C ASP A 532 -38.22 47.41 25.73
N VAL A 533 -39.36 47.85 26.42
CA VAL A 533 -40.85 47.73 26.01
C VAL A 533 -41.86 48.88 26.42
N ASN A 534 -43.03 49.07 25.72
CA ASN A 534 -44.04 50.17 25.89
C ASN A 534 -45.19 50.07 26.97
N GLN A 535 -46.09 49.05 27.02
CA GLN A 535 -47.15 48.86 28.05
C GLN A 535 -47.52 47.37 28.19
N ALA A 536 -48.01 46.90 29.36
CA ALA A 536 -48.10 45.46 29.67
C ALA A 536 -49.48 44.70 29.60
N VAL A 537 -50.72 45.28 29.42
CA VAL A 537 -52.03 44.52 29.49
C VAL A 537 -53.22 44.96 28.55
N GLN A 538 -53.97 44.08 27.79
CA GLN A 538 -55.10 44.43 26.79
C GLN A 538 -56.20 43.30 26.47
N CYS A 539 -57.33 43.52 25.71
CA CYS A 539 -58.40 42.51 25.36
C CYS A 539 -58.15 41.70 24.05
N PHE A 540 -58.67 40.46 23.94
CA PHE A 540 -58.53 39.65 22.72
C PHE A 540 -59.29 40.25 21.53
N GLY A 541 -58.57 40.47 20.43
CA GLY A 541 -59.12 41.09 19.22
C GLY A 541 -58.93 42.60 19.12
N ASN A 542 -58.38 43.28 20.15
CA ASN A 542 -58.09 44.73 20.11
C ASN A 542 -56.85 45.11 20.96
N ASN A 543 -55.61 44.69 20.57
CA ASN A 543 -54.37 44.99 21.31
C ASN A 543 -53.07 45.25 20.49
N LEU A 544 -52.07 46.05 20.96
CA LEU A 544 -50.76 46.40 20.30
C LEU A 544 -49.58 46.81 21.26
N PHE A 545 -48.35 46.26 21.08
CA PHE A 545 -47.11 46.40 21.91
C PHE A 545 -45.82 46.77 21.09
N GLU A 546 -44.75 47.36 21.69
CA GLU A 546 -43.49 47.83 21.02
C GLU A 546 -42.18 47.66 21.88
N PHE A 547 -41.02 47.26 21.28
CA PHE A 547 -39.73 46.84 21.91
C PHE A 547 -38.42 47.30 21.16
N GLN A 548 -37.28 47.58 21.85
CA GLN A 548 -36.02 48.16 21.26
C GLN A 548 -34.67 47.51 21.72
N ASP A 549 -33.71 47.19 20.82
CA ASP A 549 -32.41 46.48 21.03
C ASP A 549 -31.24 47.35 21.59
N LYS A 550 -30.33 46.76 22.39
CA LYS A 550 -29.14 47.36 23.06
C LYS A 550 -27.82 46.55 23.02
N SER A 551 -27.68 45.55 22.13
CA SER A 551 -26.55 44.59 22.09
C SER A 551 -25.16 45.15 21.67
N ILE A 552 -24.03 44.51 22.06
CA ILE A 552 -22.62 44.97 21.80
C ILE A 552 -21.64 43.89 21.25
N SER A 553 -20.62 44.30 20.46
CA SER A 553 -19.48 43.50 19.95
C SER A 553 -18.15 44.24 20.16
N SER A 554 -17.11 43.58 20.71
CA SER A 554 -15.91 44.24 21.25
C SER A 554 -14.64 44.20 20.38
N ASN A 555 -14.56 43.39 19.31
CA ASN A 555 -13.36 43.25 18.46
C ASN A 555 -13.56 43.63 16.98
N GLY A 556 -14.61 44.38 16.64
CA GLY A 556 -14.86 44.84 15.27
C GLY A 556 -15.44 43.78 14.32
N SER A 557 -15.90 42.64 14.84
CA SER A 557 -16.79 41.75 14.11
C SER A 557 -18.20 42.34 14.08
N ASP A 558 -18.77 42.50 12.89
CA ASP A 558 -20.14 43.00 12.72
C ASP A 558 -21.17 41.97 13.21
N ILE A 559 -22.13 42.43 14.03
CA ILE A 559 -23.33 41.65 14.38
C ILE A 559 -24.20 41.59 13.12
N ASN A 560 -24.09 40.50 12.38
CA ASN A 560 -24.78 40.34 11.10
C ASN A 560 -26.20 39.79 11.26
N LYS A 561 -26.60 39.33 12.45
CA LYS A 561 -27.94 38.80 12.69
C LYS A 561 -28.46 39.07 14.10
N ARG A 562 -29.71 39.53 14.16
CA ARG A 562 -30.50 39.80 15.38
C ARG A 562 -31.83 39.08 15.26
N GLN A 563 -32.31 38.46 16.32
CA GLN A 563 -33.50 37.63 16.30
C GLN A 563 -34.25 37.73 17.63
N TRP A 564 -35.28 38.57 17.67
CA TRP A 564 -36.26 38.61 18.73
C TRP A 564 -37.07 37.31 18.79
N VAL A 565 -37.48 36.89 19.98
CA VAL A 565 -38.26 35.69 20.27
C VAL A 565 -39.51 36.09 21.04
N ILE A 566 -40.67 36.09 20.39
CA ILE A 566 -41.94 36.53 20.99
C ILE A 566 -42.73 35.31 21.43
N ALA A 567 -43.15 35.30 22.69
CA ALA A 567 -43.87 34.21 23.35
C ALA A 567 -43.19 32.84 23.20
N GLY A 568 -41.85 32.81 23.23
CA GLY A 568 -41.04 31.59 23.10
C GLY A 568 -40.77 31.10 21.67
N ASP A 569 -41.57 31.46 20.66
CA ASP A 569 -41.49 30.80 19.33
C ASP A 569 -41.45 31.72 18.11
N LYS A 570 -41.96 32.96 18.17
CA LYS A 570 -42.01 33.84 17.00
C LYS A 570 -40.75 34.66 16.84
N LYS A 571 -40.01 34.40 15.76
CA LYS A 571 -38.75 35.05 15.44
C LYS A 571 -38.96 36.34 14.63
N ASN A 572 -38.43 37.47 15.10
CA ASN A 572 -38.46 38.74 14.37
C ASN A 572 -37.04 39.31 14.27
N TYR A 573 -36.67 39.86 13.11
CA TYR A 573 -35.31 40.32 12.80
C TYR A 573 -35.19 41.85 12.69
N ALA A 574 -36.23 42.58 13.07
CA ALA A 574 -36.26 44.04 13.03
C ALA A 574 -35.41 44.67 14.15
N GLU A 575 -34.89 45.87 13.89
CA GLU A 575 -34.12 46.67 14.87
C GLU A 575 -35.01 47.19 16.02
N VAL A 576 -36.30 47.42 15.74
CA VAL A 576 -37.37 47.73 16.70
C VAL A 576 -38.55 46.81 16.42
N LEU A 577 -39.08 46.13 17.44
CA LEU A 577 -40.16 45.16 17.31
C LEU A 577 -41.51 45.78 17.74
N LYS A 578 -42.55 45.72 16.89
CA LYS A 578 -43.95 46.06 17.26
C LYS A 578 -44.87 44.86 17.00
N THR A 579 -45.75 44.50 17.95
CA THR A 579 -46.62 43.31 17.80
C THR A 579 -47.92 43.38 18.59
N THR A 580 -48.98 42.79 18.03
CA THR A 580 -50.26 42.49 18.67
C THR A 580 -50.28 41.02 19.08
N PHE A 581 -50.92 40.65 20.16
CA PHE A 581 -51.01 39.27 20.65
C PHE A 581 -52.42 38.75 20.49
N LYS A 582 -52.50 37.59 19.86
CA LYS A 582 -53.73 36.95 19.43
C LYS A 582 -54.17 35.87 20.41
N ASP A 583 -53.79 36.01 21.68
CA ASP A 583 -54.01 35.04 22.76
C ASP A 583 -54.18 35.80 24.08
N THR A 584 -54.77 35.13 25.07
CA THR A 584 -55.12 35.72 26.37
C THR A 584 -54.30 35.05 27.46
N GLY A 585 -53.74 35.78 28.41
CA GLY A 585 -52.77 35.25 29.37
C GLY A 585 -51.46 36.05 29.38
N LEU A 586 -50.39 35.53 30.01
CA LEU A 586 -49.06 36.15 30.12
C LEU A 586 -48.12 35.69 28.98
N PHE A 587 -47.26 36.57 28.46
CA PHE A 587 -46.30 36.27 27.37
C PHE A 587 -44.86 36.70 27.70
N ILE A 588 -43.86 35.95 27.20
CA ILE A 588 -42.40 36.20 27.34
C ILE A 588 -41.84 36.76 26.02
N ILE A 589 -40.80 37.59 26.05
CA ILE A 589 -40.12 38.18 24.89
C ILE A 589 -38.62 38.01 25.08
N GLY A 590 -37.87 37.58 24.06
CA GLY A 590 -36.42 37.40 24.09
C GLY A 590 -35.71 38.00 22.88
N LEU A 591 -34.38 38.03 22.90
CA LEU A 591 -33.52 38.52 21.81
C LEU A 591 -32.26 37.66 21.70
N LEU A 592 -31.91 37.23 20.48
CA LEU A 592 -30.70 36.47 20.11
C LEU A 592 -29.87 37.25 19.09
N ILE A 593 -28.55 37.27 19.24
CA ILE A 593 -27.61 37.88 18.29
C ILE A 593 -26.60 36.85 17.75
N GLU A 594 -26.12 37.03 16.52
CA GLU A 594 -25.13 36.18 15.83
C GLU A 594 -24.14 37.03 15.01
N ASP A 595 -22.87 36.61 14.96
CA ASP A 595 -21.81 37.27 14.19
C ASP A 595 -21.43 36.54 12.89
N VAL A 596 -20.51 37.13 12.10
CA VAL A 596 -20.02 36.56 10.82
C VAL A 596 -19.37 35.18 10.93
N ASN A 597 -18.93 34.79 12.13
CA ASN A 597 -18.31 33.50 12.42
C ASN A 597 -19.32 32.50 13.03
N LYS A 598 -20.61 32.83 13.06
CA LYS A 598 -21.73 32.06 13.62
C LYS A 598 -21.70 31.89 15.15
N CYS A 599 -20.98 32.74 15.88
CA CYS A 599 -21.05 32.82 17.35
C CYS A 599 -22.38 33.47 17.79
N ARG A 600 -22.95 33.12 18.98
CA ARG A 600 -24.30 33.56 19.42
C ARG A 600 -24.39 33.97 20.91
N ASP A 601 -25.31 34.89 21.25
CA ASP A 601 -25.73 35.26 22.63
C ASP A 601 -27.24 35.63 22.76
N THR A 602 -27.88 35.58 23.96
CA THR A 602 -29.36 35.71 24.17
C THR A 602 -29.87 36.33 25.51
N ILE A 603 -31.09 36.94 25.55
CA ILE A 603 -31.78 37.58 26.75
C ILE A 603 -33.36 37.53 26.73
N GLU A 604 -34.13 37.67 27.86
CA GLU A 604 -35.65 37.59 27.96
C GLU A 604 -36.43 38.53 29.00
N LYS A 605 -37.74 38.93 28.77
CA LYS A 605 -38.71 39.81 29.57
C LYS A 605 -40.28 39.47 29.38
N TYR A 606 -41.32 40.06 30.07
CA TYR A 606 -42.80 39.61 30.09
C TYR A 606 -44.02 40.65 29.89
N ILE A 607 -45.27 40.25 29.45
CA ILE A 607 -46.61 41.03 29.25
C ILE A 607 -48.00 40.23 29.42
N ARG A 608 -49.30 40.75 29.33
CA ARG A 608 -50.66 40.04 29.60
C ARG A 608 -52.04 40.37 28.81
N ILE A 609 -53.06 39.45 28.54
CA ILE A 609 -54.40 39.65 27.75
C ILE A 609 -55.74 38.82 28.17
N LEU A 610 -57.04 39.12 27.75
CA LEU A 610 -58.42 38.49 28.13
C LEU A 610 -59.41 37.88 27.00
N PRO A 611 -60.30 36.80 27.16
CA PRO A 611 -60.96 35.92 26.07
C PRO A 611 -62.51 35.91 25.68
N ASN A 612 -62.91 35.21 24.56
CA ASN A 612 -64.28 34.97 23.91
C ASN A 612 -64.85 33.50 24.05
N PRO A 613 -66.16 33.15 23.78
CA PRO A 613 -66.72 31.79 23.93
C PRO A 613 -66.27 30.80 22.87
N LYS A 614 -66.09 29.55 23.29
CA LYS A 614 -65.31 28.55 22.55
C LYS A 614 -66.17 27.47 21.92
N ILE A 615 -66.12 27.38 20.59
CA ILE A 615 -66.50 26.18 19.83
C ILE A 615 -65.27 25.46 19.34
N ASP A 616 -65.25 24.14 19.54
CA ASP A 616 -64.24 23.27 18.96
C ASP A 616 -64.98 22.22 18.12
N LEU A 617 -64.57 22.05 16.87
CA LEU A 617 -64.97 20.94 16.01
C LEU A 617 -63.83 19.90 15.99
N LYS A 618 -64.18 18.62 16.05
CA LYS A 618 -63.25 17.50 16.01
C LYS A 618 -63.49 16.66 14.77
N ILE A 619 -62.46 16.50 13.95
CA ILE A 619 -62.45 15.48 12.91
C ILE A 619 -62.02 14.16 13.55
N ASN A 620 -62.85 13.13 13.41
CA ASN A 620 -62.48 11.74 13.66
C ASN A 620 -62.17 11.07 12.30
N GLY A 621 -60.89 11.12 11.90
CA GLY A 621 -60.39 10.75 10.58
C GLY A 621 -59.47 11.82 9.98
N LYS A 622 -59.34 11.87 8.65
CA LYS A 622 -58.53 12.89 7.94
C LYS A 622 -59.41 13.74 7.01
N PRO A 623 -59.21 15.07 6.95
CA PRO A 623 -59.94 15.94 6.03
C PRO A 623 -59.63 15.65 4.56
N ALA A 624 -58.44 15.16 4.24
CA ALA A 624 -58.08 14.70 2.92
C ALA A 624 -57.83 13.19 2.93
N PHE A 625 -58.46 12.46 2.01
CA PHE A 625 -58.39 10.99 1.96
C PHE A 625 -58.45 10.46 0.52
N CYS A 626 -58.05 9.20 0.33
CA CYS A 626 -57.96 8.60 -1.00
C CYS A 626 -59.31 8.06 -1.47
N ALA A 627 -59.49 7.95 -2.79
CA ALA A 627 -60.67 7.36 -3.38
C ALA A 627 -60.95 5.97 -2.79
N GLY A 628 -62.06 5.84 -2.06
CA GLY A 628 -62.45 4.62 -1.32
C GLY A 628 -62.62 4.82 0.20
N ASP A 629 -62.02 5.87 0.78
CA ASP A 629 -62.04 6.14 2.23
C ASP A 629 -63.17 7.12 2.67
N SER A 630 -63.26 7.41 3.97
CA SER A 630 -64.19 8.40 4.55
C SER A 630 -63.70 8.99 5.90
N SER A 631 -64.31 10.10 6.37
CA SER A 631 -63.98 10.75 7.65
C SER A 631 -65.23 11.24 8.39
N VAL A 632 -65.15 11.52 9.70
CA VAL A 632 -66.28 12.02 10.53
C VAL A 632 -65.93 13.39 11.12
N LEU A 633 -66.90 14.31 11.22
CA LEU A 633 -66.75 15.66 11.82
C LEU A 633 -67.78 15.86 12.94
N SER A 634 -67.36 16.21 14.15
CA SER A 634 -68.21 16.35 15.34
C SER A 634 -67.95 17.64 16.13
N ILE A 635 -68.94 18.11 16.90
CA ILE A 635 -68.83 19.23 17.83
C ILE A 635 -68.26 18.70 19.15
N PHE A 636 -67.17 19.27 19.62
CA PHE A 636 -66.41 18.82 20.78
C PHE A 636 -66.05 19.99 21.70
N SER A 637 -67.04 20.70 22.27
CA SER A 637 -66.82 21.78 23.24
C SER A 637 -67.19 21.34 24.66
N SER A 638 -66.43 21.79 25.67
CA SER A 638 -66.75 21.57 27.09
C SER A 638 -67.94 22.40 27.59
N GLU A 639 -68.47 23.30 26.74
CA GLU A 639 -69.59 24.20 27.06
C GLU A 639 -70.84 23.90 26.22
N VAL A 640 -70.94 22.71 25.61
CA VAL A 640 -72.09 22.32 24.76
C VAL A 640 -73.43 22.52 25.47
N ASP A 641 -73.49 22.27 26.78
CA ASP A 641 -74.71 22.45 27.62
C ASP A 641 -75.06 23.92 27.90
N LYS A 642 -74.16 24.87 27.58
CA LYS A 642 -74.35 26.33 27.76
C LYS A 642 -74.68 27.04 26.44
N LEU A 643 -74.76 26.29 25.33
CA LEU A 643 -75.05 26.82 23.99
C LEU A 643 -76.54 27.00 23.76
N ASN A 644 -76.91 28.00 22.97
CA ASN A 644 -78.30 28.32 22.68
C ASN A 644 -78.80 27.81 21.30
N GLU A 645 -77.92 27.66 20.29
CA GLU A 645 -78.29 27.25 18.92
C GLU A 645 -77.11 26.55 18.19
N ILE A 646 -77.39 25.56 17.32
CA ILE A 646 -76.42 24.81 16.48
C ILE A 646 -76.95 24.67 15.04
N LYS A 647 -76.15 25.01 14.03
CA LYS A 647 -76.48 24.85 12.60
C LYS A 647 -75.25 24.43 11.77
N TRP A 648 -75.34 23.33 11.01
CA TRP A 648 -74.29 22.89 10.07
C TRP A 648 -74.45 23.46 8.67
N LEU A 649 -73.34 23.73 7.99
CA LEU A 649 -73.29 24.22 6.62
C LEU A 649 -72.34 23.36 5.78
N LYS A 650 -72.75 23.04 4.54
CA LYS A 650 -71.85 22.51 3.50
C LYS A 650 -71.77 23.52 2.35
N ASP A 651 -70.57 23.98 2.00
CA ASP A 651 -70.31 24.98 0.98
C ASP A 651 -71.17 26.24 1.18
N ASN A 652 -71.27 26.68 2.44
CA ASN A 652 -72.10 27.80 2.94
C ASN A 652 -73.62 27.61 2.78
N ILE A 653 -74.08 26.44 2.32
CA ILE A 653 -75.49 26.10 2.31
C ILE A 653 -75.81 25.41 3.63
N ALA A 654 -76.60 26.10 4.45
CA ALA A 654 -77.09 25.53 5.70
C ALA A 654 -77.99 24.32 5.41
N TRP A 655 -77.79 23.27 6.18
CA TRP A 655 -78.69 22.12 6.22
C TRP A 655 -79.11 21.92 7.66
N ASP A 656 -80.42 21.80 7.88
CA ASP A 656 -81.04 21.64 9.20
C ASP A 656 -80.70 20.27 9.80
N SER A 657 -79.50 20.18 10.36
CA SER A 657 -79.05 19.11 11.23
C SER A 657 -78.75 19.69 12.61
N VAL A 658 -79.42 19.14 13.61
CA VAL A 658 -79.17 19.42 15.03
C VAL A 658 -78.22 18.38 15.66
N ALA A 659 -77.70 17.45 14.85
CA ALA A 659 -76.79 16.41 15.30
C ALA A 659 -75.44 17.01 15.68
N THR A 660 -74.82 16.47 16.72
CA THR A 660 -73.48 16.89 17.16
C THR A 660 -72.36 16.25 16.33
N GLU A 661 -72.63 15.39 15.35
CA GLU A 661 -71.64 14.81 14.40
C GLU A 661 -72.18 14.40 13.02
N ILE A 662 -71.31 14.32 12.00
CA ILE A 662 -71.59 13.95 10.58
C ILE A 662 -70.48 13.10 9.92
N THR A 663 -70.81 12.23 8.94
CA THR A 663 -69.82 11.48 8.12
C THR A 663 -69.62 12.10 6.73
N VAL A 664 -68.36 12.31 6.34
CA VAL A 664 -67.93 12.94 5.08
C VAL A 664 -67.30 11.91 4.13
N LYS A 665 -67.89 11.76 2.93
CA LYS A 665 -67.43 10.87 1.84
C LYS A 665 -67.14 11.60 0.52
N LYS A 666 -67.44 12.90 0.45
CA LYS A 666 -67.28 13.74 -0.74
C LYS A 666 -66.52 15.00 -0.35
N ALA A 667 -65.75 15.52 -1.29
CA ALA A 667 -65.11 16.81 -1.12
C ALA A 667 -66.15 17.94 -0.91
N GLY A 668 -65.73 19.02 -0.23
CA GLY A 668 -66.53 20.20 0.08
C GLY A 668 -66.12 20.86 1.40
N ILE A 669 -66.65 22.05 1.69
CA ILE A 669 -66.34 22.85 2.88
C ILE A 669 -67.46 22.71 3.91
N TYR A 670 -67.15 22.45 5.18
CA TYR A 670 -68.12 22.21 6.25
C TYR A 670 -67.91 23.16 7.43
N GLN A 671 -68.98 23.72 8.01
CA GLN A 671 -68.94 24.63 9.18
C GLN A 671 -70.09 24.39 10.15
N VAL A 672 -69.96 24.88 11.38
CA VAL A 672 -71.06 25.01 12.34
C VAL A 672 -71.08 26.40 12.99
N MET A 673 -72.25 26.93 13.31
CA MET A 673 -72.42 28.24 13.97
C MET A 673 -73.02 28.08 15.38
N ILE A 674 -72.49 28.80 16.40
CA ILE A 674 -72.98 28.80 17.81
C ILE A 674 -72.92 30.17 18.53
N SER A 675 -73.57 30.31 19.69
CA SER A 675 -73.57 31.54 20.53
C SER A 675 -73.67 31.30 22.05
N ASN A 676 -73.03 32.16 22.88
CA ASN A 676 -73.10 32.16 24.37
C ASN A 676 -74.08 33.20 24.96
N LYS A 677 -74.22 33.26 26.31
CA LYS A 677 -75.16 34.15 27.02
C LYS A 677 -74.69 35.61 27.25
N ASP A 678 -73.39 35.91 27.18
CA ASP A 678 -72.78 37.25 27.45
C ASP A 678 -72.62 38.12 26.18
N GLY A 679 -73.16 37.68 25.04
CA GLY A 679 -73.22 38.46 23.80
C GLY A 679 -71.99 38.33 22.88
N CYS A 680 -70.99 37.54 23.25
CA CYS A 680 -69.91 37.17 22.34
C CYS A 680 -70.37 35.96 21.48
N ALA A 681 -70.29 36.05 20.15
CA ALA A 681 -70.74 35.00 19.23
C ALA A 681 -69.57 34.41 18.43
N THR A 682 -69.68 33.13 18.03
CA THR A 682 -68.58 32.43 17.34
C THR A 682 -69.12 31.49 16.25
N ILE A 683 -68.71 31.70 15.00
CA ILE A 683 -68.84 30.70 13.93
C ILE A 683 -67.60 29.81 14.01
N SER A 684 -67.77 28.49 13.86
CA SER A 684 -66.62 27.61 13.77
C SER A 684 -65.80 27.89 12.53
N ASP A 685 -64.56 27.44 12.56
CA ASP A 685 -63.73 27.43 11.38
C ASP A 685 -64.34 26.55 10.27
N GLN A 686 -63.91 26.83 9.03
CA GLN A 686 -64.22 26.04 7.83
C GLN A 686 -63.36 24.78 7.79
N PHE A 687 -64.00 23.63 7.65
CA PHE A 687 -63.35 22.35 7.44
C PHE A 687 -63.54 21.91 6.00
N LYS A 688 -62.50 22.08 5.19
CA LYS A 688 -62.47 21.58 3.80
C LYS A 688 -62.09 20.11 3.78
N PHE A 689 -62.87 19.31 3.07
CA PHE A 689 -62.55 17.92 2.77
C PHE A 689 -62.17 17.74 1.29
N GLU A 690 -61.17 16.90 1.02
CA GLU A 690 -60.64 16.60 -0.34
C GLU A 690 -60.53 15.08 -0.56
N VAL A 691 -60.76 14.62 -1.80
CA VAL A 691 -60.66 13.20 -2.19
C VAL A 691 -59.69 13.07 -3.38
N TYR A 692 -58.70 12.17 -3.29
CA TYR A 692 -57.63 12.04 -4.29
C TYR A 692 -57.56 10.66 -4.98
N ASP A 693 -57.09 10.64 -6.22
CA ASP A 693 -56.89 9.41 -7.00
C ASP A 693 -55.62 8.62 -6.60
N ASN A 694 -55.66 7.29 -6.81
CA ASN A 694 -54.53 6.39 -6.59
C ASN A 694 -53.53 6.41 -7.78
N PRO A 695 -52.22 6.27 -7.54
CA PRO A 695 -51.19 6.28 -8.60
C PRO A 695 -51.15 4.99 -9.44
N THR A 696 -50.64 5.05 -10.67
CA THR A 696 -50.45 3.91 -11.60
C THR A 696 -48.99 3.44 -11.61
N ILE A 697 -48.71 2.13 -11.77
CA ILE A 697 -47.32 1.60 -11.77
C ILE A 697 -47.11 0.36 -12.65
N SER A 698 -45.95 0.25 -13.33
CA SER A 698 -45.50 -0.95 -14.07
C SER A 698 -43.97 -1.14 -14.05
N LEU A 699 -43.47 -2.39 -14.11
CA LEU A 699 -42.04 -2.76 -14.16
C LEU A 699 -41.60 -3.14 -15.57
N LEU A 700 -40.35 -2.81 -15.96
CA LEU A 700 -39.85 -3.03 -17.33
C LEU A 700 -39.00 -4.30 -17.54
N GLN A 701 -38.55 -4.95 -16.46
CA GLN A 701 -37.71 -6.15 -16.52
C GLN A 701 -38.55 -7.45 -16.56
N PRO A 702 -37.99 -8.57 -17.08
CA PRO A 702 -38.62 -9.88 -16.97
C PRO A 702 -38.74 -10.35 -15.51
N SER A 703 -39.62 -11.32 -15.27
CA SER A 703 -39.90 -11.85 -13.92
C SER A 703 -38.74 -12.58 -13.25
N THR A 704 -37.71 -12.98 -14.01
CA THR A 704 -36.51 -13.63 -13.49
C THR A 704 -35.26 -13.07 -14.19
N TYR A 705 -34.23 -12.78 -13.41
CA TYR A 705 -32.98 -12.19 -13.89
C TYR A 705 -31.80 -12.59 -12.97
N PHE A 706 -30.56 -12.46 -13.45
CA PHE A 706 -29.35 -12.88 -12.73
C PHE A 706 -28.41 -11.70 -12.43
N ILE A 707 -27.75 -11.76 -11.27
CA ILE A 707 -26.69 -10.86 -10.83
C ILE A 707 -25.38 -11.66 -10.84
N CYS A 708 -24.49 -11.33 -11.77
CA CYS A 708 -23.20 -12.01 -11.95
C CYS A 708 -22.12 -11.30 -11.12
N ASP A 709 -21.43 -12.02 -10.24
CA ASP A 709 -20.32 -11.51 -9.42
C ASP A 709 -20.64 -10.25 -8.59
N SER A 710 -21.89 -10.15 -8.13
CA SER A 710 -22.40 -8.99 -7.38
C SER A 710 -22.36 -7.67 -8.15
N VAL A 711 -22.23 -7.70 -9.49
CA VAL A 711 -22.37 -6.52 -10.35
C VAL A 711 -23.83 -6.09 -10.35
N PRO A 712 -24.15 -4.86 -9.90
CA PRO A 712 -25.54 -4.44 -9.79
C PRO A 712 -26.22 -4.30 -11.14
N ILE A 713 -27.47 -4.72 -11.21
CA ILE A 713 -28.34 -4.50 -12.36
C ILE A 713 -29.28 -3.33 -12.09
N THR A 714 -29.71 -2.61 -13.13
CA THR A 714 -30.66 -1.49 -12.96
C THR A 714 -32.08 -1.96 -13.24
N LEU A 715 -32.93 -1.96 -12.22
CA LEU A 715 -34.38 -2.16 -12.31
C LEU A 715 -35.08 -0.84 -12.64
N ASN A 716 -36.14 -0.87 -13.43
CA ASN A 716 -36.84 0.32 -13.92
C ASN A 716 -38.35 0.18 -13.68
N ALA A 717 -38.94 1.19 -13.05
CA ALA A 717 -40.37 1.32 -12.82
C ALA A 717 -40.92 2.58 -13.52
N VAL A 718 -42.10 2.46 -14.11
CA VAL A 718 -42.84 3.59 -14.72
C VAL A 718 -44.06 3.88 -13.86
N THR A 719 -44.18 5.10 -13.33
CA THR A 719 -45.28 5.53 -12.46
C THR A 719 -45.48 7.05 -12.50
N ASN A 720 -46.65 7.52 -12.09
CA ASN A 720 -46.98 8.94 -11.90
C ASN A 720 -46.89 9.40 -10.42
N GLY A 721 -46.44 8.53 -9.50
CA GLY A 721 -46.20 8.83 -8.09
C GLY A 721 -44.73 8.70 -7.68
N LEU A 722 -44.42 9.09 -6.43
CA LEU A 722 -43.14 8.83 -5.78
C LEU A 722 -42.94 7.34 -5.58
N VAL A 723 -41.74 6.86 -5.89
CA VAL A 723 -41.42 5.43 -5.90
C VAL A 723 -40.88 5.01 -4.54
N TYR A 724 -41.18 3.78 -4.12
CA TYR A 724 -40.53 3.11 -3.00
C TYR A 724 -40.32 1.64 -3.36
N TRP A 725 -39.07 1.20 -3.38
CA TRP A 725 -38.74 -0.19 -3.68
C TRP A 725 -38.77 -1.06 -2.43
N TYR A 726 -39.17 -2.32 -2.63
CA TYR A 726 -39.18 -3.36 -1.60
C TYR A 726 -38.37 -4.55 -2.07
N LEU A 727 -37.64 -5.18 -1.15
CA LEU A 727 -36.92 -6.43 -1.34
C LEU A 727 -37.46 -7.47 -0.36
N ASN A 728 -37.97 -8.58 -0.87
CA ASN A 728 -38.59 -9.65 -0.09
C ASN A 728 -39.69 -9.13 0.86
N GLY A 729 -40.49 -8.17 0.39
CA GLY A 729 -41.56 -7.53 1.17
C GLY A 729 -41.10 -6.49 2.20
N GLN A 730 -39.80 -6.19 2.28
CA GLN A 730 -39.23 -5.17 3.18
C GLN A 730 -38.80 -3.91 2.41
N PRO A 731 -39.07 -2.70 2.93
CA PRO A 731 -38.74 -1.47 2.23
C PRO A 731 -37.21 -1.28 2.12
N ILE A 732 -36.74 -0.88 0.94
CA ILE A 732 -35.36 -0.48 0.72
C ILE A 732 -35.26 1.02 1.04
N VAL A 733 -34.70 1.34 2.20
CA VAL A 733 -34.62 2.71 2.70
C VAL A 733 -33.88 3.62 1.70
N GLY A 734 -34.51 4.74 1.34
CA GLY A 734 -33.95 5.74 0.43
C GLY A 734 -34.11 5.44 -1.07
N ALA A 735 -34.56 4.24 -1.45
CA ALA A 735 -34.79 3.87 -2.85
C ALA A 735 -36.08 4.50 -3.41
N THR A 736 -36.01 5.77 -3.77
CA THR A 736 -37.16 6.57 -4.23
C THR A 736 -37.12 6.96 -5.71
N SER A 737 -36.08 6.53 -6.41
CA SER A 737 -35.94 6.72 -7.86
C SER A 737 -36.77 5.69 -8.64
N SER A 738 -37.24 6.07 -9.83
CA SER A 738 -37.81 5.14 -10.82
C SER A 738 -36.80 4.10 -11.32
N GLN A 739 -35.51 4.30 -11.04
CA GLN A 739 -34.44 3.36 -11.29
C GLN A 739 -33.81 2.89 -9.99
N LEU A 740 -33.65 1.57 -9.82
CA LEU A 740 -32.96 0.98 -8.68
C LEU A 740 -31.77 0.14 -9.15
N LYS A 741 -30.56 0.48 -8.71
CA LYS A 741 -29.41 -0.43 -8.82
C LYS A 741 -29.52 -1.51 -7.75
N ALA A 742 -29.90 -2.72 -8.17
CA ALA A 742 -30.09 -3.86 -7.30
C ALA A 742 -28.77 -4.65 -7.14
N HIS A 743 -28.27 -4.72 -5.91
CA HIS A 743 -27.02 -5.41 -5.55
C HIS A 743 -27.25 -6.77 -4.88
N ARG A 744 -28.51 -7.08 -4.50
CA ARG A 744 -28.87 -8.26 -3.72
C ARG A 744 -29.85 -9.12 -4.49
N GLY A 745 -29.64 -10.43 -4.50
CA GLY A 745 -30.67 -11.37 -4.94
C GLY A 745 -31.92 -11.32 -4.05
N GLY A 746 -33.07 -11.64 -4.64
CA GLY A 746 -34.37 -11.66 -3.98
C GLY A 746 -35.48 -11.10 -4.86
N VAL A 747 -36.68 -11.01 -4.28
CA VAL A 747 -37.89 -10.58 -4.98
C VAL A 747 -38.11 -9.09 -4.78
N TYR A 748 -38.06 -8.33 -5.87
CA TYR A 748 -38.30 -6.90 -5.89
C TYR A 748 -39.73 -6.58 -6.30
N GLU A 749 -40.35 -5.65 -5.58
CA GLU A 749 -41.66 -5.06 -5.88
C GLU A 749 -41.60 -3.55 -5.60
N VAL A 750 -42.54 -2.79 -6.16
CA VAL A 750 -42.51 -1.33 -6.08
C VAL A 750 -43.85 -0.79 -5.62
N LYS A 751 -43.78 0.22 -4.75
CA LYS A 751 -44.91 1.02 -4.28
C LYS A 751 -44.82 2.42 -4.85
N ALA A 752 -45.90 2.91 -5.43
CA ALA A 752 -46.05 4.30 -5.83
C ALA A 752 -46.89 5.06 -4.81
N VAL A 753 -46.52 6.31 -4.51
CA VAL A 753 -47.25 7.22 -3.63
C VAL A 753 -47.49 8.53 -4.36
N SER A 754 -48.75 8.91 -4.60
CA SER A 754 -49.05 10.19 -5.25
C SER A 754 -48.60 11.37 -4.38
N SER A 755 -48.52 12.57 -4.95
CA SER A 755 -48.21 13.80 -4.20
C SER A 755 -49.15 14.03 -3.01
N ASN A 756 -50.33 13.43 -3.04
CA ASN A 756 -51.37 13.57 -2.04
C ASN A 756 -51.45 12.38 -1.06
N GLY A 757 -50.48 11.46 -1.13
CA GLY A 757 -50.32 10.37 -0.16
C GLY A 757 -51.09 9.07 -0.47
N CYS A 758 -51.72 8.95 -1.64
CA CYS A 758 -52.41 7.73 -2.05
C CYS A 758 -51.43 6.71 -2.61
N MET A 759 -51.65 5.42 -2.31
CA MET A 759 -50.63 4.38 -2.47
C MET A 759 -51.12 3.20 -3.30
N THR A 760 -50.26 2.72 -4.21
CA THR A 760 -50.51 1.53 -5.05
C THR A 760 -49.25 0.64 -5.07
N LEU A 761 -49.43 -0.69 -5.06
CA LEU A 761 -48.34 -1.67 -5.21
C LEU A 761 -48.32 -2.23 -6.64
N SER A 762 -47.14 -2.62 -7.14
CA SER A 762 -46.99 -3.24 -8.46
C SER A 762 -47.58 -4.65 -8.51
N ASP A 763 -48.35 -4.96 -9.57
CA ASP A 763 -48.98 -6.28 -9.75
C ASP A 763 -47.98 -7.41 -10.09
N THR A 764 -46.84 -7.07 -10.69
CA THR A 764 -45.76 -8.01 -11.05
C THR A 764 -44.53 -7.82 -10.16
N LYS A 765 -43.75 -8.88 -9.95
CA LYS A 765 -42.50 -8.88 -9.16
C LYS A 765 -41.30 -9.35 -10.00
N ILE A 766 -40.10 -8.89 -9.64
CA ILE A 766 -38.83 -9.29 -10.29
C ILE A 766 -38.03 -10.18 -9.33
N ASN A 767 -37.71 -11.42 -9.72
CA ASN A 767 -36.85 -12.31 -8.93
C ASN A 767 -35.39 -12.25 -9.42
N LEU A 768 -34.47 -11.77 -8.58
CA LEU A 768 -33.05 -11.69 -8.87
C LEU A 768 -32.26 -12.81 -8.20
N ASN A 769 -31.50 -13.59 -8.97
CA ASN A 769 -30.65 -14.66 -8.46
C ASN A 769 -29.17 -14.28 -8.54
N ASN A 770 -28.40 -14.55 -7.48
CA ASN A 770 -26.96 -14.30 -7.49
C ASN A 770 -26.21 -15.50 -8.07
N VAL A 771 -25.30 -15.24 -9.02
CA VAL A 771 -24.39 -16.23 -9.60
C VAL A 771 -22.97 -15.79 -9.30
N ASN A 772 -22.22 -16.67 -8.62
CA ASN A 772 -20.80 -16.46 -8.35
C ASN A 772 -19.98 -17.04 -9.50
N ILE A 773 -19.06 -16.25 -10.04
CA ILE A 773 -18.24 -16.67 -11.17
C ILE A 773 -17.01 -17.42 -10.64
N PRO A 774 -16.78 -18.68 -11.04
CA PRO A 774 -15.56 -19.39 -10.68
C PRO A 774 -14.34 -18.67 -11.25
N LYS A 775 -13.25 -18.66 -10.49
CA LYS A 775 -11.95 -18.12 -10.94
C LYS A 775 -11.12 -19.26 -11.53
N PRO A 776 -10.87 -19.29 -12.85
CA PRO A 776 -10.11 -20.35 -13.48
C PRO A 776 -8.69 -20.37 -12.92
N ASP A 777 -8.20 -21.56 -12.58
CA ASP A 777 -6.81 -21.75 -12.20
C ASP A 777 -6.32 -23.12 -12.65
N PHE A 778 -5.02 -23.23 -12.91
CA PHE A 778 -4.42 -24.48 -13.38
C PHE A 778 -2.91 -24.52 -13.26
N SER A 779 -2.33 -25.72 -13.27
CA SER A 779 -0.89 -25.94 -13.23
C SER A 779 -0.42 -26.91 -14.32
N PHE A 780 0.86 -26.80 -14.68
CA PHE A 780 1.58 -27.68 -15.60
C PHE A 780 3.08 -27.59 -15.32
N ILE A 781 3.87 -28.47 -15.93
CA ILE A 781 5.33 -28.46 -15.90
C ILE A 781 5.85 -28.27 -17.32
N ASN A 782 6.89 -27.45 -17.50
CA ASN A 782 7.58 -27.30 -18.78
C ASN A 782 8.06 -28.64 -19.33
N SER A 783 8.17 -28.74 -20.66
CA SER A 783 8.40 -30.04 -21.29
C SER A 783 9.20 -29.95 -22.58
N CYS A 784 9.49 -31.12 -23.15
CA CYS A 784 10.16 -31.23 -24.42
C CYS A 784 9.15 -31.27 -25.57
N ILE A 785 9.56 -30.80 -26.75
CA ILE A 785 8.79 -30.97 -27.97
C ILE A 785 8.34 -32.43 -28.15
N LYS A 786 7.08 -32.64 -28.57
CA LYS A 786 6.40 -33.94 -28.73
C LYS A 786 6.22 -34.77 -27.45
N PHE A 787 6.59 -34.25 -26.28
CA PHE A 787 6.32 -34.93 -25.01
C PHE A 787 4.92 -34.55 -24.48
N PRO A 788 4.16 -35.48 -23.88
CA PRO A 788 2.85 -35.15 -23.31
C PRO A 788 2.98 -34.29 -22.04
N VAL A 789 2.23 -33.20 -22.01
CA VAL A 789 2.09 -32.29 -20.87
C VAL A 789 0.71 -32.47 -20.26
N ALA A 790 0.64 -32.78 -18.98
CA ALA A 790 -0.61 -32.81 -18.23
C ALA A 790 -0.94 -31.41 -17.69
N PHE A 791 -2.16 -30.94 -17.96
CA PHE A 791 -2.69 -29.69 -17.44
C PHE A 791 -3.70 -30.01 -16.34
N LEU A 792 -3.37 -29.64 -15.11
CA LEU A 792 -4.22 -29.87 -13.95
C LEU A 792 -5.11 -28.65 -13.70
N ASN A 793 -6.42 -28.84 -13.80
CA ASN A 793 -7.39 -27.81 -13.43
C ASN A 793 -7.51 -27.68 -11.91
N GLU A 794 -7.25 -26.49 -11.39
CA GLU A 794 -7.27 -26.14 -9.97
C GLU A 794 -8.39 -25.15 -9.63
N THR A 795 -9.31 -24.92 -10.58
CA THR A 795 -10.46 -24.02 -10.43
C THR A 795 -11.32 -24.46 -9.23
N LYS A 796 -11.55 -23.53 -8.29
CA LYS A 796 -12.43 -23.75 -7.13
C LYS A 796 -13.84 -23.25 -7.47
N GLY A 797 -14.88 -24.05 -7.17
CA GLY A 797 -16.27 -23.57 -7.21
C GLY A 797 -17.28 -24.38 -8.01
N GLY A 798 -16.95 -25.58 -8.51
CA GLY A 798 -17.95 -26.52 -9.03
C GLY A 798 -17.44 -27.41 -10.16
N ASP A 799 -17.89 -28.67 -10.19
CA ASP A 799 -17.51 -29.69 -11.18
C ASP A 799 -18.39 -29.67 -12.46
N SER A 800 -19.40 -28.79 -12.51
CA SER A 800 -20.46 -28.76 -13.52
C SER A 800 -20.24 -27.74 -14.65
N TYR A 801 -19.14 -26.98 -14.64
CA TYR A 801 -18.89 -25.99 -15.67
C TYR A 801 -18.23 -26.58 -16.92
N GLN A 802 -18.46 -25.92 -18.06
CA GLN A 802 -17.74 -26.21 -19.29
C GLN A 802 -16.40 -25.49 -19.30
N TYR A 803 -15.30 -26.26 -19.30
CA TYR A 803 -13.94 -25.76 -19.38
C TYR A 803 -13.47 -25.75 -20.82
N ILE A 804 -12.84 -24.66 -21.25
CA ILE A 804 -12.30 -24.52 -22.60
C ILE A 804 -10.82 -24.18 -22.49
N TRP A 805 -9.99 -25.08 -22.98
CA TRP A 805 -8.53 -24.97 -23.02
C TRP A 805 -8.07 -24.59 -24.41
N ASP A 806 -7.29 -23.54 -24.55
CA ASP A 806 -6.49 -23.24 -25.75
C ASP A 806 -5.02 -23.33 -25.37
N PHE A 807 -4.23 -24.13 -26.10
CA PHE A 807 -2.81 -24.33 -25.80
C PHE A 807 -1.89 -23.30 -26.46
N GLY A 808 -2.43 -22.41 -27.31
CA GLY A 808 -1.70 -21.31 -27.93
C GLY A 808 -0.76 -21.71 -29.06
N ASP A 809 -0.80 -22.98 -29.50
CA ASP A 809 0.05 -23.54 -30.56
C ASP A 809 -0.69 -23.75 -31.91
N GLY A 810 -1.95 -23.33 -31.97
CA GLY A 810 -2.80 -23.41 -33.16
C GLY A 810 -3.40 -24.79 -33.44
N THR A 811 -3.36 -25.73 -32.49
CA THR A 811 -3.94 -27.09 -32.65
C THR A 811 -5.43 -27.19 -32.30
N GLY A 812 -6.03 -26.10 -31.81
CA GLY A 812 -7.44 -26.02 -31.43
C GLY A 812 -7.65 -26.00 -29.91
N VAL A 813 -8.90 -26.21 -29.49
CA VAL A 813 -9.31 -26.20 -28.08
C VAL A 813 -9.66 -27.59 -27.54
N SER A 814 -9.55 -27.76 -26.22
CA SER A 814 -10.00 -28.96 -25.51
C SER A 814 -11.08 -28.63 -24.47
N TYR A 815 -12.10 -29.50 -24.39
CA TYR A 815 -13.18 -29.39 -23.41
C TYR A 815 -13.03 -30.33 -22.19
N ASN A 816 -11.96 -31.13 -22.17
CA ASN A 816 -11.68 -32.00 -21.03
C ASN A 816 -11.35 -31.15 -19.80
N LYS A 817 -11.84 -31.56 -18.62
CA LYS A 817 -11.60 -30.86 -17.35
C LYS A 817 -10.11 -30.62 -17.10
N SER A 818 -9.28 -31.66 -17.25
CA SER A 818 -7.82 -31.62 -17.13
C SER A 818 -7.20 -32.36 -18.32
N PRO A 819 -6.82 -31.67 -19.41
CA PRO A 819 -6.33 -32.30 -20.63
C PRO A 819 -4.85 -32.68 -20.58
N VAL A 820 -4.45 -33.54 -21.52
CA VAL A 820 -3.04 -33.81 -21.84
C VAL A 820 -2.80 -33.33 -23.27
N HIS A 821 -1.74 -32.54 -23.49
CA HIS A 821 -1.41 -31.97 -24.80
C HIS A 821 0.07 -32.16 -25.16
N SER A 822 0.37 -32.31 -26.45
CA SER A 822 1.74 -32.48 -26.96
C SER A 822 2.04 -31.44 -28.05
N PHE A 823 3.00 -30.57 -27.76
CA PHE A 823 3.40 -29.48 -28.65
C PHE A 823 4.28 -29.97 -29.79
N GLN A 824 3.92 -29.62 -31.03
CA GLN A 824 4.65 -30.02 -32.24
C GLN A 824 5.84 -29.12 -32.57
N LYS A 825 5.95 -27.97 -31.91
CA LYS A 825 7.04 -26.98 -32.07
C LYS A 825 7.60 -26.62 -30.70
N SER A 826 8.87 -26.29 -30.64
CA SER A 826 9.49 -25.67 -29.46
C SER A 826 9.13 -24.17 -29.42
N GLY A 827 9.22 -23.58 -28.23
CA GLY A 827 8.90 -22.17 -28.02
C GLY A 827 8.10 -21.93 -26.75
N LEU A 828 7.65 -20.69 -26.59
CA LEU A 828 6.82 -20.24 -25.48
C LEU A 828 5.38 -20.13 -25.96
N PHE A 829 4.47 -20.91 -25.38
CA PHE A 829 3.06 -20.92 -25.74
C PHE A 829 2.20 -20.33 -24.62
N ASN A 830 1.20 -19.52 -24.98
CA ASN A 830 0.22 -18.99 -24.03
C ASN A 830 -0.93 -20.00 -23.91
N VAL A 831 -0.98 -20.74 -22.81
CA VAL A 831 -2.09 -21.63 -22.51
C VAL A 831 -3.17 -20.85 -21.77
N THR A 832 -4.41 -20.95 -22.22
CA THR A 832 -5.56 -20.32 -21.57
C THR A 832 -6.61 -21.33 -21.15
N LEU A 833 -7.16 -21.15 -19.96
CA LEU A 833 -8.34 -21.83 -19.46
C LEU A 833 -9.46 -20.81 -19.31
N SER A 834 -10.58 -21.03 -20.01
CA SER A 834 -11.80 -20.24 -19.90
C SER A 834 -12.99 -21.10 -19.48
N ILE A 835 -14.00 -20.47 -18.88
CA ILE A 835 -15.19 -21.14 -18.36
C ILE A 835 -16.43 -20.44 -18.90
N GLU A 836 -17.35 -21.19 -19.52
CA GLU A 836 -18.65 -20.67 -19.95
C GLU A 836 -19.70 -20.88 -18.86
N ILE A 837 -20.53 -19.84 -18.63
CA ILE A 837 -21.56 -19.80 -17.58
C ILE A 837 -22.87 -19.35 -18.24
N GLU A 838 -23.85 -20.25 -18.34
CA GLU A 838 -25.09 -20.03 -19.08
C GLU A 838 -25.91 -18.84 -18.51
N GLU A 839 -25.91 -18.69 -17.20
CA GLU A 839 -26.61 -17.60 -16.51
C GLU A 839 -25.91 -16.24 -16.65
N CYS A 840 -24.65 -16.22 -17.08
CA CYS A 840 -23.79 -15.04 -17.18
C CYS A 840 -23.00 -15.01 -18.50
N PRO A 841 -23.67 -15.01 -19.67
CA PRO A 841 -23.01 -15.22 -20.97
C PRO A 841 -22.07 -14.08 -21.39
N GLU A 842 -22.23 -12.88 -20.82
CA GLU A 842 -21.36 -11.72 -21.10
C GLU A 842 -20.03 -11.74 -20.31
N GLN A 843 -19.88 -12.66 -19.34
CA GLN A 843 -18.70 -12.74 -18.47
C GLN A 843 -18.04 -14.11 -18.58
N ILE A 844 -16.99 -14.19 -19.40
CA ILE A 844 -16.20 -15.41 -19.60
C ILE A 844 -14.89 -15.26 -18.81
N PRO A 845 -14.79 -15.80 -17.58
CA PRO A 845 -13.55 -15.72 -16.83
C PRO A 845 -12.46 -16.54 -17.53
N ILE A 846 -11.26 -15.97 -17.65
CA ILE A 846 -10.12 -16.55 -18.35
C ILE A 846 -8.84 -16.43 -17.52
N LYS A 847 -8.04 -17.51 -17.51
CA LYS A 847 -6.69 -17.52 -16.92
C LYS A 847 -5.69 -17.89 -18.00
N SER A 848 -4.58 -17.15 -18.09
CA SER A 848 -3.47 -17.44 -19.00
C SER A 848 -2.21 -17.77 -18.21
N ARG A 849 -1.45 -18.78 -18.67
CA ARG A 849 -0.10 -19.10 -18.17
C ARG A 849 0.79 -19.50 -19.36
N LYS A 850 2.10 -19.19 -19.28
CA LYS A 850 3.06 -19.47 -20.35
C LYS A 850 3.79 -20.79 -20.10
N ILE A 851 3.76 -21.69 -21.07
CA ILE A 851 4.53 -22.94 -21.03
C ILE A 851 5.74 -22.85 -21.97
N GLN A 852 6.91 -23.26 -21.47
CA GLN A 852 8.12 -23.37 -22.26
C GLN A 852 8.27 -24.80 -22.78
N ILE A 853 8.37 -24.94 -24.11
CA ILE A 853 8.65 -26.20 -24.80
C ILE A 853 10.07 -26.15 -25.37
N GLU A 854 10.93 -27.01 -24.84
CA GLU A 854 12.34 -27.07 -25.20
C GLU A 854 12.57 -27.93 -26.46
N GLN A 855 13.58 -27.54 -27.26
CA GLN A 855 14.11 -28.37 -28.35
C GLN A 855 15.35 -29.13 -27.85
N PRO A 856 15.46 -30.45 -28.10
CA PRO A 856 16.67 -31.19 -27.78
C PRO A 856 17.91 -30.61 -28.45
N ILE A 857 19.03 -30.59 -27.72
CA ILE A 857 20.34 -30.28 -28.28
C ILE A 857 20.76 -31.42 -29.23
N ALA A 858 21.45 -31.09 -30.32
CA ALA A 858 21.99 -32.13 -31.21
C ALA A 858 23.06 -32.97 -30.50
N GLY A 859 22.99 -34.28 -30.69
CA GLY A 859 24.01 -35.23 -30.20
C GLY A 859 25.35 -35.04 -30.90
N ILE A 860 26.44 -35.32 -30.20
CA ILE A 860 27.81 -35.26 -30.76
C ILE A 860 28.56 -36.58 -30.56
N ARG A 861 29.65 -36.75 -31.32
CA ARG A 861 30.67 -37.77 -31.06
C ARG A 861 31.89 -37.11 -30.43
N TYR A 862 32.25 -37.54 -29.22
CA TYR A 862 33.47 -37.09 -28.55
C TYR A 862 34.72 -37.65 -29.25
N PRO A 863 35.87 -36.97 -29.13
CA PRO A 863 37.15 -37.55 -29.52
C PRO A 863 37.40 -38.88 -28.81
N VAL A 864 38.10 -39.79 -29.49
CA VAL A 864 38.50 -41.08 -28.92
C VAL A 864 39.37 -40.85 -27.67
N MET A 865 39.05 -41.53 -26.57
CA MET A 865 39.83 -41.47 -25.34
C MET A 865 40.68 -42.74 -25.19
N ASN A 866 41.99 -42.57 -25.00
CA ASN A 866 42.92 -43.67 -24.79
C ASN A 866 43.27 -43.78 -23.31
N VAL A 867 43.10 -44.96 -22.71
CA VAL A 867 43.29 -45.20 -21.27
C VAL A 867 44.15 -46.42 -21.00
N SER A 868 44.78 -46.47 -19.83
CA SER A 868 45.55 -47.63 -19.39
C SER A 868 44.62 -48.70 -18.79
N ARG A 869 44.95 -49.97 -19.05
CA ARG A 869 44.19 -51.13 -18.59
C ARG A 869 44.08 -51.16 -17.06
N ASN A 870 42.86 -51.41 -16.57
CA ASN A 870 42.53 -51.59 -15.14
C ASN A 870 42.94 -50.40 -14.23
N LEU A 871 43.19 -49.22 -14.80
CA LEU A 871 43.41 -48.00 -14.05
C LEU A 871 42.14 -47.13 -14.11
N PRO A 872 41.61 -46.63 -12.98
CA PRO A 872 40.42 -45.80 -12.97
C PRO A 872 40.63 -44.49 -13.74
N GLN A 873 39.85 -44.28 -14.80
CA GLN A 873 39.84 -43.04 -15.60
C GLN A 873 38.49 -42.33 -15.47
N SER A 874 38.51 -41.01 -15.22
CA SER A 874 37.29 -40.20 -15.26
C SER A 874 36.93 -39.88 -16.72
N LEU A 875 35.70 -40.20 -17.11
CA LEU A 875 35.10 -39.76 -18.37
C LEU A 875 34.28 -38.49 -18.12
N PHE A 876 33.96 -37.72 -19.15
CA PHE A 876 33.15 -36.50 -19.02
C PHE A 876 32.11 -36.39 -20.13
N ALA A 877 30.87 -36.06 -19.76
CA ALA A 877 29.81 -35.64 -20.67
C ALA A 877 29.67 -34.11 -20.68
N ARG A 878 29.03 -33.57 -21.71
CA ARG A 878 28.63 -32.15 -21.81
C ARG A 878 27.68 -31.77 -20.66
N LYS A 879 27.95 -30.64 -20.00
CA LYS A 879 27.21 -30.16 -18.82
C LYS A 879 25.98 -29.31 -19.18
N PHE A 880 24.96 -29.91 -19.79
CA PHE A 880 23.66 -29.24 -20.01
C PHE A 880 22.45 -30.05 -19.50
N GLY A 881 22.66 -31.31 -19.10
CA GLY A 881 21.62 -32.16 -18.53
C GLY A 881 21.59 -32.13 -17.00
N VAL A 882 20.43 -32.49 -16.45
CA VAL A 882 20.22 -32.76 -15.02
C VAL A 882 20.40 -34.24 -14.68
N THR A 883 20.19 -35.15 -15.64
CA THR A 883 20.49 -36.57 -15.49
C THR A 883 21.26 -37.10 -16.69
N TYR A 884 22.10 -38.09 -16.43
CA TYR A 884 22.97 -38.75 -17.39
C TYR A 884 22.73 -40.25 -17.31
N ASP A 885 22.83 -40.95 -18.42
CA ASP A 885 22.67 -42.40 -18.50
C ASP A 885 23.64 -42.96 -19.55
N TRP A 886 24.77 -43.49 -19.08
CA TRP A 886 25.84 -44.04 -19.90
C TRP A 886 25.61 -45.53 -20.17
N LYS A 887 25.70 -45.95 -21.43
CA LYS A 887 25.46 -47.33 -21.88
C LYS A 887 26.61 -47.83 -22.76
N PRO A 888 27.18 -49.03 -22.50
CA PRO A 888 26.85 -49.91 -21.38
C PRO A 888 27.33 -49.36 -20.03
N SER A 889 26.63 -49.66 -18.93
CA SER A 889 26.97 -49.16 -17.59
C SER A 889 27.87 -50.10 -16.77
N ALA A 890 28.08 -51.33 -17.24
CA ALA A 890 28.75 -52.39 -16.48
C ALA A 890 30.18 -52.02 -16.04
N ASP A 891 30.91 -51.32 -16.90
CA ASP A 891 32.31 -50.91 -16.68
C ASP A 891 32.45 -49.51 -16.06
N LEU A 892 31.34 -48.90 -15.63
CA LEU A 892 31.29 -47.52 -15.14
C LEU A 892 30.79 -47.46 -13.68
N LYS A 893 31.63 -46.91 -12.80
CA LYS A 893 31.20 -46.48 -11.46
C LYS A 893 30.64 -45.06 -11.56
N GLY A 894 29.38 -44.88 -11.17
CA GLY A 894 28.69 -43.60 -11.30
C GLY A 894 28.19 -43.32 -12.72
N TRP A 895 27.79 -44.37 -13.47
CA TRP A 895 27.25 -44.33 -14.84
C TRP A 895 26.07 -43.38 -15.05
N ASN A 896 25.43 -42.90 -13.97
CA ASN A 896 24.33 -41.94 -13.99
C ASN A 896 24.77 -40.49 -13.69
N SER A 897 26.08 -40.21 -13.75
CA SER A 897 26.68 -38.91 -13.46
C SER A 897 27.31 -38.26 -14.69
N TYR A 898 27.62 -36.97 -14.58
CA TYR A 898 28.32 -36.24 -15.65
C TYR A 898 29.77 -36.71 -15.84
N ASN A 899 30.37 -37.35 -14.82
CA ASN A 899 31.75 -37.79 -14.82
C ASN A 899 31.94 -39.20 -14.23
N PRO A 900 31.43 -40.25 -14.89
CA PRO A 900 31.60 -41.61 -14.41
C PRO A 900 33.08 -42.01 -14.42
N MET A 901 33.42 -42.95 -13.56
CA MET A 901 34.74 -43.58 -13.52
C MET A 901 34.71 -44.87 -14.33
N TYR A 902 35.51 -44.92 -15.38
CA TYR A 902 35.75 -46.11 -16.19
C TYR A 902 36.91 -46.92 -15.63
N ASN A 903 36.73 -48.22 -15.48
CA ASN A 903 37.78 -49.12 -15.05
C ASN A 903 37.58 -50.51 -15.65
N SER A 904 38.07 -50.73 -16.85
CA SER A 904 37.96 -52.01 -17.56
C SER A 904 39.20 -52.28 -18.43
N ASN A 905 39.22 -53.46 -19.05
CA ASN A 905 40.31 -53.96 -19.89
C ASN A 905 39.97 -54.07 -21.38
N MET A 906 38.75 -53.71 -21.79
CA MET A 906 38.25 -53.79 -23.16
C MET A 906 38.07 -52.41 -23.80
N ASN A 907 38.14 -52.32 -25.12
CA ASN A 907 37.69 -51.13 -25.84
C ASN A 907 36.16 -51.04 -25.78
N GLN A 908 35.61 -49.85 -25.56
CA GLN A 908 34.18 -49.67 -25.38
C GLN A 908 33.69 -48.37 -26.03
N GLU A 909 32.59 -48.45 -26.80
CA GLU A 909 31.82 -47.27 -27.20
C GLU A 909 30.68 -47.04 -26.21
N PHE A 910 30.54 -45.82 -25.72
CA PHE A 910 29.46 -45.41 -24.82
C PHE A 910 28.44 -44.55 -25.55
N LEU A 911 27.16 -44.90 -25.43
CA LEU A 911 26.03 -44.00 -25.68
C LEU A 911 25.73 -43.24 -24.39
N ILE A 912 25.58 -41.93 -24.48
CA ILE A 912 25.39 -41.05 -23.32
C ILE A 912 24.05 -40.33 -23.48
N ASP A 913 23.02 -40.84 -22.81
CA ASP A 913 21.71 -40.21 -22.78
C ASP A 913 21.70 -39.08 -21.73
N ILE A 914 21.58 -37.83 -22.20
CA ILE A 914 21.58 -36.62 -21.39
C ILE A 914 20.16 -36.05 -21.37
N TYR A 915 19.55 -35.91 -20.19
CA TYR A 915 18.21 -35.34 -20.05
C TYR A 915 18.24 -33.95 -19.42
N THR A 916 17.51 -33.00 -19.99
CA THR A 916 17.31 -31.66 -19.41
C THR A 916 16.22 -31.67 -18.34
N ALA A 917 16.11 -30.58 -17.58
CA ALA A 917 15.04 -30.41 -16.59
C ALA A 917 13.63 -30.49 -17.21
N ASN A 918 13.49 -30.14 -18.49
CA ASN A 918 12.23 -30.25 -19.24
C ASN A 918 12.07 -31.61 -19.94
N LYS A 919 12.86 -32.61 -19.55
CA LYS A 919 12.83 -34.00 -20.07
C LYS A 919 13.28 -34.15 -21.53
N CYS A 920 13.93 -33.15 -22.13
CA CYS A 920 14.52 -33.32 -23.45
C CYS A 920 15.71 -34.27 -23.38
N LYS A 921 15.71 -35.29 -24.24
CA LYS A 921 16.77 -36.29 -24.35
C LYS A 921 17.70 -35.96 -25.51
N THR A 922 19.01 -35.93 -25.24
CA THR A 922 20.09 -35.91 -26.24
C THR A 922 20.94 -37.16 -26.07
N THR A 923 21.43 -37.77 -27.15
CA THR A 923 22.33 -38.93 -27.07
C THR A 923 23.67 -38.57 -27.71
N ASP A 924 24.74 -38.56 -26.91
CA ASP A 924 26.12 -38.42 -27.39
C ASP A 924 26.82 -39.79 -27.49
N THR A 925 27.99 -39.83 -28.13
CA THR A 925 28.81 -41.05 -28.27
C THR A 925 30.27 -40.81 -27.91
N LEU A 926 30.89 -41.71 -27.12
CA LEU A 926 32.32 -41.66 -26.77
C LEU A 926 32.98 -43.04 -26.99
N GLN A 927 34.04 -43.08 -27.79
CA GLN A 927 34.87 -44.28 -27.94
C GLN A 927 36.03 -44.25 -26.94
N VAL A 928 36.18 -45.30 -26.13
CA VAL A 928 37.31 -45.50 -25.20
C VAL A 928 38.14 -46.69 -25.68
N ASN A 929 39.43 -46.47 -25.91
CA ASN A 929 40.40 -47.51 -26.25
C ASN A 929 41.33 -47.78 -25.06
N VAL A 930 41.52 -49.06 -24.73
CA VAL A 930 42.32 -49.51 -23.60
C VAL A 930 43.65 -50.10 -24.06
N PHE A 931 44.73 -49.67 -23.42
CA PHE A 931 46.10 -50.09 -23.70
C PHE A 931 46.71 -50.80 -22.48
N GLU A 932 47.59 -51.78 -22.68
CA GLU A 932 48.15 -52.64 -21.61
C GLU A 932 48.91 -51.87 -20.52
N LYS A 933 49.50 -50.72 -20.85
CA LYS A 933 50.29 -49.90 -19.93
C LYS A 933 50.16 -48.43 -20.27
N THR A 934 50.48 -47.59 -19.29
CA THR A 934 50.71 -46.16 -19.50
C THR A 934 51.79 -45.97 -20.55
N ASP A 935 51.52 -45.15 -21.56
CA ASP A 935 52.45 -44.94 -22.65
C ASP A 935 52.29 -43.56 -23.32
N ILE A 936 53.27 -43.21 -24.14
CA ILE A 936 53.21 -42.04 -25.02
C ILE A 936 53.48 -42.51 -26.44
N MET A 937 52.67 -42.07 -27.40
CA MET A 937 52.90 -42.35 -28.82
C MET A 937 53.12 -41.05 -29.56
N VAL A 938 54.10 -41.01 -30.46
CA VAL A 938 54.34 -39.86 -31.34
C VAL A 938 54.32 -40.40 -32.78
N PRO A 939 53.56 -39.80 -33.71
CA PRO A 939 53.52 -40.22 -35.10
C PRO A 939 54.90 -40.28 -35.74
N GLU A 940 55.14 -41.28 -36.58
CA GLU A 940 56.41 -41.42 -37.32
C GLU A 940 56.52 -40.43 -38.49
N ALA A 941 55.42 -39.81 -38.92
CA ALA A 941 55.41 -38.75 -39.93
C ALA A 941 54.24 -37.78 -39.74
N PHE A 942 54.36 -36.57 -40.29
CA PHE A 942 53.29 -35.56 -40.36
C PHE A 942 53.48 -34.67 -41.61
N THR A 943 52.38 -34.07 -42.10
CA THR A 943 52.30 -33.31 -43.36
C THR A 943 51.78 -31.89 -43.13
N PRO A 944 52.61 -30.93 -42.65
CA PRO A 944 52.18 -29.55 -42.45
C PRO A 944 52.00 -28.81 -43.78
N ASN A 945 50.90 -29.09 -44.48
CA ASN A 945 50.50 -28.54 -45.79
C ASN A 945 49.21 -27.68 -45.70
N ASN A 946 48.62 -27.59 -44.51
CA ASN A 946 47.41 -26.86 -44.15
C ASN A 946 46.13 -27.35 -44.85
N ASP A 947 46.03 -28.66 -45.09
CA ASP A 947 44.83 -29.31 -45.63
C ASP A 947 43.85 -29.81 -44.53
N GLY A 948 44.23 -29.67 -43.25
CA GLY A 948 43.48 -30.10 -42.09
C GLY A 948 43.83 -31.52 -41.60
N GLU A 949 44.66 -32.25 -42.34
CA GLU A 949 45.01 -33.65 -42.09
C GLU A 949 46.51 -33.79 -41.78
N ASN A 950 46.83 -34.28 -40.58
CA ASN A 950 48.22 -34.51 -40.12
C ASN A 950 49.14 -33.27 -40.18
N ASP A 951 48.58 -32.07 -40.11
CA ASP A 951 49.33 -30.80 -40.15
C ASP A 951 50.23 -30.54 -38.92
N GLN A 952 50.06 -31.35 -37.88
CA GLN A 952 50.59 -31.08 -36.55
C GLN A 952 51.32 -32.32 -36.02
N LEU A 953 52.59 -32.16 -35.64
CA LEU A 953 53.29 -33.15 -34.85
C LEU A 953 52.96 -32.94 -33.36
N LYS A 954 52.20 -33.87 -32.80
CA LYS A 954 51.86 -33.94 -31.38
C LYS A 954 52.06 -35.36 -30.86
N PHE A 955 52.09 -35.51 -29.55
CA PHE A 955 52.08 -36.82 -28.92
C PHE A 955 50.64 -37.19 -28.51
N TYR A 956 50.35 -38.49 -28.49
CA TYR A 956 49.13 -39.08 -27.96
C TYR A 956 49.45 -39.68 -26.60
N ASN A 957 48.79 -39.18 -25.56
CA ASN A 957 48.90 -39.72 -24.22
C ASN A 957 48.06 -41.00 -24.08
N ILE A 958 48.59 -41.95 -23.32
CA ILE A 958 47.88 -43.13 -22.83
C ILE A 958 48.09 -43.15 -21.32
N GLY A 959 47.10 -42.67 -20.56
CA GLY A 959 47.16 -42.69 -19.08
C GLY A 959 48.19 -41.75 -18.45
N ILE A 960 48.71 -40.74 -19.17
CA ILE A 960 49.62 -39.71 -18.61
C ILE A 960 48.79 -38.66 -17.87
N THR A 961 49.14 -38.37 -16.61
CA THR A 961 48.45 -37.37 -15.78
C THR A 961 49.20 -36.04 -15.69
N LYS A 962 50.50 -36.03 -16.01
CA LYS A 962 51.32 -34.82 -16.02
C LYS A 962 52.43 -34.92 -17.06
N LEU A 963 52.43 -34.04 -18.06
CA LEU A 963 53.56 -33.89 -18.97
C LEU A 963 54.70 -33.13 -18.26
N LYS A 964 55.92 -33.67 -18.28
CA LYS A 964 57.11 -32.93 -17.85
C LYS A 964 57.65 -32.08 -18.98
N TYR A 965 57.83 -32.66 -20.17
CA TYR A 965 58.18 -31.94 -21.39
C TYR A 965 57.88 -32.78 -22.64
N PHE A 966 57.64 -32.10 -23.76
CA PHE A 966 57.75 -32.63 -25.11
C PHE A 966 58.67 -31.71 -25.91
N ARG A 967 59.76 -32.26 -26.45
CA ARG A 967 60.84 -31.54 -27.12
C ARG A 967 61.10 -32.10 -28.50
N ILE A 968 61.34 -31.22 -29.48
CA ILE A 968 61.68 -31.60 -30.87
C ILE A 968 62.96 -30.88 -31.27
N PHE A 969 63.85 -31.61 -31.94
CA PHE A 969 65.17 -31.17 -32.37
C PHE A 969 65.37 -31.42 -33.88
N ASN A 970 66.14 -30.57 -34.55
CA ASN A 970 66.63 -30.88 -35.90
C ASN A 970 67.78 -31.91 -35.87
N ARG A 971 68.21 -32.37 -37.05
CA ARG A 971 69.32 -33.35 -37.21
C ARG A 971 70.65 -32.91 -36.57
N TRP A 972 70.83 -31.62 -36.31
CA TRP A 972 72.04 -31.03 -35.72
C TRP A 972 71.96 -30.90 -34.19
N GLY A 973 70.85 -31.32 -33.58
CA GLY A 973 70.64 -31.24 -32.13
C GLY A 973 70.13 -29.89 -31.62
N GLN A 974 69.71 -28.98 -32.51
CA GLN A 974 69.10 -27.72 -32.11
C GLN A 974 67.65 -27.95 -31.67
N LEU A 975 67.29 -27.47 -30.48
CA LEU A 975 65.90 -27.49 -29.98
C LEU A 975 65.04 -26.52 -30.80
N LEU A 976 63.96 -27.04 -31.39
CA LEU A 976 63.03 -26.29 -32.22
C LEU A 976 61.70 -26.01 -31.51
N PHE A 977 61.28 -26.93 -30.66
CA PHE A 977 59.99 -26.86 -29.98
C PHE A 977 60.11 -27.50 -28.60
N GLU A 978 59.55 -26.85 -27.59
CA GLU A 978 59.40 -27.39 -26.24
C GLU A 978 58.05 -26.97 -25.67
N THR A 979 57.38 -27.90 -25.00
CA THR A 979 56.14 -27.61 -24.27
C THR A 979 56.00 -28.49 -23.04
N THR A 980 55.32 -27.96 -22.03
CA THR A 980 54.80 -28.72 -20.88
C THR A 980 53.27 -28.85 -20.93
N ASN A 981 52.63 -28.26 -21.94
CA ASN A 981 51.19 -28.32 -22.17
C ASN A 981 50.87 -29.43 -23.19
N GLU A 982 50.10 -30.42 -22.74
CA GLU A 982 49.71 -31.62 -23.48
C GLU A 982 48.91 -31.37 -24.76
N ASN A 983 48.29 -30.20 -24.89
CA ASN A 983 47.52 -29.81 -26.08
C ASN A 983 48.35 -29.04 -27.11
N SER A 984 49.63 -28.78 -26.84
CA SER A 984 50.51 -28.08 -27.78
C SER A 984 51.03 -29.03 -28.85
N PHE A 985 51.37 -28.48 -30.01
CA PHE A 985 51.86 -29.22 -31.16
C PHE A 985 52.96 -28.42 -31.85
N TRP A 986 53.73 -29.11 -32.70
CA TRP A 986 54.67 -28.48 -33.61
C TRP A 986 54.14 -28.54 -35.04
N ASP A 987 54.09 -27.40 -35.70
CA ASP A 987 53.54 -27.21 -37.06
C ASP A 987 54.62 -27.32 -38.16
N GLY A 988 55.83 -27.75 -37.81
CA GLY A 988 56.95 -27.82 -38.75
C GLY A 988 57.60 -26.46 -39.03
N THR A 989 57.34 -25.43 -38.23
CA THR A 989 58.02 -24.12 -38.30
C THR A 989 58.96 -23.89 -37.11
N PHE A 990 59.98 -23.06 -37.29
CA PHE A 990 60.82 -22.55 -36.20
C PHE A 990 61.08 -21.07 -36.42
N ASN A 991 60.72 -20.23 -35.44
CA ASN A 991 60.73 -18.76 -35.56
C ASN A 991 59.99 -18.23 -36.80
N GLY A 992 58.86 -18.85 -37.15
CA GLY A 992 58.06 -18.50 -38.34
C GLY A 992 58.63 -18.99 -39.67
N ILE A 993 59.78 -19.70 -39.66
CA ILE A 993 60.42 -20.23 -40.87
C ILE A 993 60.09 -21.72 -41.01
N LEU A 994 59.60 -22.10 -42.19
CA LEU A 994 59.34 -23.50 -42.56
C LEU A 994 60.61 -24.34 -42.44
N GLN A 995 60.52 -25.43 -41.69
CA GLN A 995 61.64 -26.36 -41.54
C GLN A 995 61.71 -27.34 -42.73
N PRO A 996 62.90 -27.81 -43.15
CA PRO A 996 63.04 -28.72 -44.29
C PRO A 996 62.28 -30.05 -44.16
N ILE A 997 62.04 -30.73 -45.29
CA ILE A 997 61.60 -32.14 -45.30
C ILE A 997 62.77 -32.98 -44.78
N ASP A 998 62.63 -33.51 -43.57
CA ASP A 998 63.72 -34.14 -42.83
C ASP A 998 63.20 -35.02 -41.69
N SER A 999 64.11 -35.77 -41.07
CA SER A 999 63.87 -36.48 -39.82
C SER A 999 64.15 -35.57 -38.62
N TYR A 1000 63.14 -35.42 -37.75
CA TYR A 1000 63.22 -34.63 -36.53
C TYR A 1000 63.22 -35.55 -35.31
N VAL A 1001 64.19 -35.36 -34.43
CA VAL A 1001 64.32 -36.14 -33.20
C VAL A 1001 63.41 -35.54 -32.15
N TRP A 1002 62.59 -36.35 -31.51
CA TRP A 1002 61.75 -35.91 -30.40
C TRP A 1002 62.08 -36.68 -29.12
N MET A 1003 61.83 -36.02 -27.99
CA MET A 1003 61.85 -36.62 -26.66
C MET A 1003 60.63 -36.17 -25.88
N VAL A 1004 60.03 -37.08 -25.14
CA VAL A 1004 58.84 -36.81 -24.34
C VAL A 1004 58.96 -37.52 -23.00
N GLU A 1005 58.63 -36.80 -21.93
CA GLU A 1005 58.60 -37.35 -20.58
C GLU A 1005 57.31 -36.92 -19.88
N GLY A 1006 56.60 -37.88 -19.31
CA GLY A 1006 55.39 -37.65 -18.54
C GLY A 1006 55.30 -38.57 -17.33
N VAL A 1007 54.46 -38.22 -16.36
CA VAL A 1007 54.11 -39.05 -15.21
C VAL A 1007 52.74 -39.66 -15.46
N GLY A 1008 52.64 -40.97 -15.34
CA GLY A 1008 51.43 -41.74 -15.49
C GLY A 1008 50.45 -41.59 -14.34
N SER A 1009 49.22 -42.07 -14.53
CA SER A 1009 48.24 -42.25 -13.45
C SER A 1009 48.66 -43.30 -12.41
N ASP A 1010 49.61 -44.17 -12.77
CA ASP A 1010 50.29 -45.13 -11.89
C ASP A 1010 51.43 -44.50 -11.06
N GLY A 1011 51.75 -43.22 -11.30
CA GLY A 1011 52.88 -42.52 -10.67
C GLY A 1011 54.24 -42.80 -11.31
N GLU A 1012 54.30 -43.70 -12.30
CA GLU A 1012 55.53 -44.04 -13.01
C GLU A 1012 55.88 -42.96 -14.04
N THR A 1013 57.18 -42.75 -14.25
CA THR A 1013 57.65 -41.82 -15.29
C THR A 1013 57.81 -42.56 -16.62
N VAL A 1014 57.10 -42.12 -17.65
CA VAL A 1014 57.25 -42.60 -19.02
C VAL A 1014 58.17 -41.64 -19.78
N PHE A 1015 59.33 -42.13 -20.21
CA PHE A 1015 60.25 -41.41 -21.09
C PHE A 1015 60.33 -42.13 -22.44
N LYS A 1016 60.15 -41.40 -23.53
CA LYS A 1016 60.39 -41.89 -24.89
C LYS A 1016 61.18 -40.90 -25.72
N ARG A 1017 61.91 -41.45 -26.68
CA ARG A 1017 62.57 -40.72 -27.76
C ARG A 1017 62.37 -41.45 -29.07
N GLY A 1018 62.35 -40.70 -30.16
CA GLY A 1018 62.21 -41.26 -31.50
C GLY A 1018 62.44 -40.21 -32.57
N GLN A 1019 62.03 -40.56 -33.78
CA GLN A 1019 62.12 -39.68 -34.93
C GLN A 1019 60.76 -39.59 -35.62
N SER A 1020 60.46 -38.42 -36.16
CA SER A 1020 59.29 -38.19 -37.01
C SER A 1020 59.73 -37.50 -38.29
N ILE A 1021 59.23 -37.96 -39.43
CA ILE A 1021 59.52 -37.39 -40.74
C ILE A 1021 58.53 -36.27 -41.03
N LEU A 1022 59.04 -35.08 -41.32
CA LEU A 1022 58.24 -34.00 -41.88
C LEU A 1022 58.11 -34.23 -43.39
N LEU A 1023 56.88 -34.35 -43.89
CA LEU A 1023 56.55 -34.47 -45.31
C LEU A 1023 55.79 -33.20 -45.77
N ARG A 1024 55.85 -32.81 -47.04
CA ARG A 1024 55.02 -31.72 -47.58
C ARG A 1024 54.54 -32.03 -48.97
#